data_AF-A0A1N6FQ28-F1
#
_entry.id   AF-A0A1N6FQ28-F1
#
_cell.length_a   1.000
_cell.length_b   1.000
_cell.length_c   1.000
_cell.angle_alpha   90.00
_cell.angle_beta   90.00
_cell.angle_gamma   90.00
#
_symmetry.space_group_name_H-M   'P 1'
#
loop_
_entity.id
_entity.type
_entity.pdbx_description
1 polymer ?
#
loop_
_entity_poly.entity_id
_entity_poly.type
_entity_poly.pdbx_seq_one_letter_code
_entity_poly.pdbx_strand_id
1 'polypeptide(L)'
;MKKPVKITLIVLGSLIVLYFVALLVAPKIARSYIEEHSKEMIGRSITIKDISLNPFTYVLDVDTLAILEADDKTKFVAFDKFSMNINPLKLITRTLDISDIYMKALYVRTTQHGERFNFSDILDFLAQKDSIYYAEHPEEKKAQDNESKSAAEIAAGLPVKLSLRNIVFEKGNIIYQDTKVGSKFHLKDFSINIPAIYLEDNATGVDVSLKFADGGDLSVKVDANMATYDFNIYLNLHRFALACIKPYLNDSITYKDFSGFLSANITISGNINSILSSNVKGKVILDKIDLTEKSGSKMGAENVTVGIGKANLTDNEYLIDSVIVDGAFAHIDLYKDGKTNFDVLLTPMNKGAAKVTDSTATTDSTVTAEAAPKAEPKPEPKAEPKAEPVADTTSKATSDTTSVAKAADQKPAKAKKLKAKINKLLVKNTYITITDHTIIRPFNYKVSAITVTGQNINYDTPCNVNVAASFPEGGSLSLKYHGALSNLNTMDIYISVKNLVLKHFSNYSLHYTAYPIKAGTLAFASENKIVDRNLDSKNTIDIYNITVGNKVDDIDPEYTVPMKIGLYILKDKDDKIQFDVPVKGNLDDPEFSYGKIIWKTVVNLLVKVAVSPFRLVGNLAMAGASALGFDLGKNDEVLIDANTETFTSEQYAKAIKMTEMIQKDPNLMLTFTQYYNPRKTAKEYKVKQLKIDFYKQKSNKTELNELDYRAIEEIEEKDKEFKAYVKEHSAEIDKNYMMKVLPKMASQRNADLLKVLRAQPGITKKNLKVITAPRDALRNYKDKPMYKVTVDVQ
;
A
#
# COMPACT_ATOMS: atom_id res chain seq x y z
N MET A 1 0.49 -79.50 47.30
CA MET A 1 0.45 -79.24 45.84
C MET A 1 0.87 -80.49 45.07
N LYS A 2 0.13 -80.90 44.04
CA LYS A 2 0.50 -82.02 43.16
C LYS A 2 1.84 -81.68 42.45
N LYS A 3 2.78 -82.63 42.32
CA LYS A 3 4.08 -82.46 41.64
C LYS A 3 4.05 -81.63 40.33
N PRO A 4 3.08 -81.81 39.41
CA PRO A 4 3.00 -80.99 38.18
C PRO A 4 2.79 -79.50 38.47
N VAL A 5 1.98 -79.13 39.47
CA VAL A 5 1.71 -77.72 39.81
C VAL A 5 2.97 -77.02 40.34
N LYS A 6 3.83 -77.73 41.08
CA LYS A 6 5.10 -77.18 41.58
C LYS A 6 6.10 -76.94 40.43
N ILE A 7 6.15 -77.85 39.46
CA ILE A 7 7.00 -77.71 38.27
C ILE A 7 6.51 -76.55 37.39
N THR A 8 5.20 -76.46 37.13
CA THR A 8 4.62 -75.35 36.37
C THR A 8 4.90 -74.00 37.02
N LEU A 9 4.80 -73.88 38.35
CA LEU A 9 5.10 -72.63 39.06
C LEU A 9 6.59 -72.26 39.03
N ILE A 10 7.50 -73.25 39.10
CA ILE A 10 8.94 -73.00 38.97
C ILE A 10 9.28 -72.56 37.54
N VAL A 11 8.71 -73.20 36.53
CA VAL A 11 8.90 -72.83 35.12
C VAL A 11 8.34 -71.44 34.86
N LEU A 12 7.12 -71.15 35.31
CA LEU A 12 6.51 -69.84 35.16
C LEU A 12 7.31 -68.75 35.89
N GLY A 13 7.75 -69.02 37.13
CA GLY A 13 8.61 -68.11 37.88
C GLY A 13 9.95 -67.86 37.19
N SER A 14 10.57 -68.89 36.61
CA SER A 14 11.82 -68.77 35.86
C SER A 14 11.64 -67.96 34.58
N LEU A 15 10.53 -68.14 33.86
CA LEU A 15 10.19 -67.35 32.67
C LEU A 15 9.93 -65.88 33.01
N ILE A 16 9.26 -65.59 34.12
CA ILE A 16 9.04 -64.23 34.60
C ILE A 16 10.38 -63.58 34.95
N VAL A 17 11.25 -64.26 35.70
CA VAL A 17 12.58 -63.73 36.04
C VAL A 17 13.39 -63.49 34.77
N LEU A 18 13.41 -64.43 33.83
CA LEU A 18 14.11 -64.29 32.55
C LEU A 18 13.58 -63.12 31.73
N TYR A 19 12.25 -62.91 31.72
CA TYR A 19 11.61 -61.75 31.09
C TYR A 19 12.06 -60.42 31.69
N PHE A 20 12.03 -60.28 33.02
CA PHE A 20 12.50 -59.07 33.70
C PHE A 20 13.99 -58.82 33.50
N VAL A 21 14.82 -59.87 33.53
CA VAL A 21 16.25 -59.77 33.24
C VAL A 21 16.47 -59.33 31.79
N ALA A 22 15.73 -59.88 30.84
CA ALA A 22 15.81 -59.48 29.44
C ALA A 22 15.46 -57.99 29.25
N LEU A 23 14.40 -57.48 29.90
CA LEU A 23 14.05 -56.05 29.85
C LEU A 23 15.11 -55.14 30.48
N LEU A 24 15.86 -55.60 31.48
CA LEU A 24 16.94 -54.83 32.10
C LEU A 24 18.24 -54.83 31.27
N VAL A 25 18.51 -55.92 30.55
CA VAL A 25 19.73 -56.08 29.75
C VAL A 25 19.56 -55.52 28.32
N ALA A 26 18.38 -55.66 27.73
CA ALA A 26 18.10 -55.25 26.36
C ALA A 26 18.47 -53.78 26.05
N PRO A 27 18.20 -52.78 26.92
CA PRO A 27 18.57 -51.39 26.65
C PRO A 27 20.09 -51.18 26.49
N LYS A 28 20.91 -51.90 27.27
CA LYS A 28 22.38 -51.82 27.17
C LYS A 28 22.89 -52.44 25.88
N ILE A 29 22.33 -53.58 25.49
CA ILE A 29 22.64 -54.23 24.20
C ILE A 29 22.23 -53.30 23.05
N ALA A 30 21.01 -52.76 23.10
CA ALA A 30 20.50 -51.86 22.08
C ALA A 30 21.38 -50.62 21.91
N ARG A 31 21.84 -50.01 23.00
CA ARG A 31 22.77 -48.88 22.96
C ARG A 31 24.05 -49.23 22.20
N SER A 32 24.74 -50.29 22.64
CA SER A 32 26.02 -50.71 22.02
C SER A 32 25.83 -51.06 20.54
N TYR A 33 24.76 -51.79 20.23
CA TYR A 33 24.46 -52.24 18.88
C TYR A 33 24.13 -51.07 17.93
N ILE A 34 23.33 -50.09 18.39
CA ILE A 34 23.00 -48.92 17.58
C ILE A 34 24.26 -48.09 17.30
N GLU A 35 25.11 -47.85 18.30
CA GLU A 35 26.34 -47.07 18.09
C GLU A 35 27.30 -47.77 17.10
N GLU A 36 27.52 -49.08 17.28
CA GLU A 36 28.44 -49.89 16.46
C GLU A 36 27.95 -50.05 15.00
N HIS A 37 26.66 -50.27 14.79
CA HIS A 37 26.08 -50.55 13.46
C HIS A 37 25.37 -49.34 12.83
N SER A 38 25.42 -48.16 13.44
CA SER A 38 24.69 -46.97 12.96
C SER A 38 24.96 -46.64 11.48
N LYS A 39 26.23 -46.71 11.04
CA LYS A 39 26.63 -46.46 9.64
C LYS A 39 26.06 -47.50 8.68
N GLU A 40 25.93 -48.75 9.12
CA GLU A 40 25.30 -49.81 8.33
C GLU A 40 23.77 -49.68 8.30
N MET A 41 23.16 -49.10 9.34
CA MET A 41 21.71 -48.91 9.43
C MET A 41 21.20 -47.73 8.62
N ILE A 42 21.86 -46.57 8.74
CA ILE A 42 21.38 -45.30 8.16
C ILE A 42 22.45 -44.50 7.42
N GLY A 43 23.63 -45.07 7.18
CA GLY A 43 24.74 -44.38 6.52
C GLY A 43 25.47 -43.34 7.37
N ARG A 44 25.08 -43.15 8.65
CA ARG A 44 25.60 -42.09 9.53
C ARG A 44 25.89 -42.59 10.93
N SER A 45 26.83 -41.93 11.62
CA SER A 45 27.13 -42.22 13.01
C SER A 45 26.06 -41.69 13.97
N ILE A 46 25.65 -42.55 14.88
CA ILE A 46 24.77 -42.22 16.01
C ILE A 46 25.56 -42.37 17.31
N THR A 47 25.40 -41.41 18.22
CA THR A 47 25.94 -41.44 19.58
C THR A 47 24.81 -41.37 20.58
N ILE A 48 24.85 -42.22 21.62
CA ILE A 48 23.80 -42.35 22.64
C ILE A 48 24.45 -42.47 24.02
N LYS A 49 24.08 -41.60 24.97
CA LYS A 49 24.63 -41.66 26.32
C LYS A 49 24.06 -42.81 27.14
N ASP A 50 22.74 -42.95 27.19
CA ASP A 50 22.08 -44.06 27.89
C ASP A 50 20.71 -44.40 27.29
N ILE A 51 20.34 -45.68 27.36
CA ILE A 51 18.99 -46.17 27.07
C ILE A 51 18.57 -47.00 28.28
N SER A 52 17.41 -46.70 28.86
CA SER A 52 16.85 -47.46 29.97
C SER A 52 15.37 -47.76 29.75
N LEU A 53 14.93 -48.92 30.25
CA LEU A 53 13.54 -49.36 30.18
C LEU A 53 13.13 -49.83 31.58
N ASN A 54 12.13 -49.18 32.16
CA ASN A 54 11.58 -49.62 33.44
C ASN A 54 10.64 -50.81 33.20
N PRO A 55 10.90 -51.99 33.77
CA PRO A 55 10.13 -53.18 33.43
C PRO A 55 8.75 -53.26 34.12
N PHE A 56 8.46 -52.35 35.06
CA PHE A 56 7.17 -52.27 35.74
C PHE A 56 6.27 -51.17 35.16
N THR A 57 6.86 -50.02 34.82
CA THR A 57 6.11 -48.88 34.24
C THR A 57 6.14 -48.86 32.72
N TYR A 58 7.02 -49.65 32.08
CA TYR A 58 7.25 -49.69 30.63
C TYR A 58 7.62 -48.33 30.02
N VAL A 59 8.23 -47.46 30.83
CA VAL A 59 8.80 -46.20 30.39
C VAL A 59 10.17 -46.47 29.79
N LEU A 60 10.32 -46.15 28.51
CA LEU A 60 11.58 -46.12 27.77
C LEU A 60 12.16 -44.71 27.85
N ASP A 61 13.33 -44.55 28.46
CA ASP A 61 14.09 -43.31 28.51
C ASP A 61 15.35 -43.45 27.64
N VAL A 62 15.61 -42.45 26.81
CA VAL A 62 16.87 -42.28 26.06
C VAL A 62 17.48 -40.96 26.49
N ASP A 63 18.61 -41.03 27.18
CA ASP A 63 19.38 -39.86 27.58
C ASP A 63 20.41 -39.55 26.49
N THR A 64 20.34 -38.32 25.97
CA THR A 64 21.25 -37.72 25.00
C THR A 64 21.53 -38.60 23.78
N LEU A 65 20.89 -38.27 22.65
CA LEU A 65 21.17 -38.88 21.36
C LEU A 65 21.64 -37.80 20.38
N ALA A 66 22.65 -38.11 19.56
CA ALA A 66 23.02 -37.28 18.43
C ALA A 66 23.34 -38.14 17.20
N ILE A 67 22.65 -37.84 16.10
CA ILE A 67 22.97 -38.28 14.75
C ILE A 67 23.89 -37.22 14.15
N LEU A 68 25.05 -37.64 13.67
CA LEU A 68 26.06 -36.76 13.09
C LEU A 68 25.82 -36.59 11.58
N GLU A 69 26.37 -35.52 11.01
CA GLU A 69 26.50 -35.38 9.56
C GLU A 69 27.53 -36.37 9.01
N ALA A 70 27.64 -36.47 7.68
CA ALA A 70 28.65 -37.28 7.01
C ALA A 70 30.11 -36.93 7.38
N ASP A 71 30.34 -35.78 8.02
CA ASP A 71 31.67 -35.37 8.52
C ASP A 71 32.03 -35.97 9.90
N ASP A 72 31.12 -36.77 10.50
CA ASP A 72 31.23 -37.38 11.84
C ASP A 72 31.55 -36.38 12.98
N LYS A 73 31.28 -35.09 12.78
CA LYS A 73 31.59 -34.02 13.75
C LYS A 73 30.40 -33.11 14.01
N THR A 74 29.74 -32.70 12.95
CA THR A 74 28.61 -31.78 13.00
C THR A 74 27.36 -32.54 13.42
N LYS A 75 26.58 -32.01 14.36
CA LYS A 75 25.28 -32.59 14.71
C LYS A 75 24.26 -32.30 13.62
N PHE A 76 23.60 -33.35 13.11
CA PHE A 76 22.44 -33.25 12.23
C PHE A 76 21.15 -33.13 13.05
N VAL A 77 20.85 -34.19 13.82
CA VAL A 77 19.70 -34.27 14.74
C VAL A 77 20.20 -34.69 16.11
N ALA A 78 19.78 -34.01 17.16
CA ALA A 78 20.13 -34.40 18.53
C ALA A 78 19.00 -34.07 19.52
N PHE A 79 18.99 -34.70 20.68
CA PHE A 79 18.12 -34.32 21.79
C PHE A 79 18.78 -34.65 23.13
N ASP A 80 18.41 -33.94 24.19
CA ASP A 80 18.96 -34.16 25.54
C ASP A 80 18.28 -35.33 26.24
N LYS A 81 16.97 -35.45 26.07
CA LYS A 81 16.16 -36.52 26.69
C LYS A 81 14.96 -36.85 25.81
N PHE A 82 14.71 -38.14 25.63
CA PHE A 82 13.46 -38.67 25.07
C PHE A 82 12.89 -39.70 26.05
N SER A 83 11.59 -39.62 26.32
CA SER A 83 10.88 -40.55 27.19
C SER A 83 9.58 -40.97 26.53
N MET A 84 9.27 -42.25 26.56
CA MET A 84 8.06 -42.81 25.97
C MET A 84 7.45 -43.86 26.89
N ASN A 85 6.16 -43.75 27.17
CA ASN A 85 5.42 -44.72 27.96
C ASN A 85 4.54 -45.58 27.06
N ILE A 86 4.89 -46.86 26.92
CA ILE A 86 4.17 -47.83 26.09
C ILE A 86 3.38 -48.75 27.02
N ASN A 87 2.10 -48.97 26.73
CA ASN A 87 1.29 -49.94 27.46
C ASN A 87 1.19 -51.27 26.69
N PRO A 88 2.07 -52.26 26.95
CA PRO A 88 2.10 -53.51 26.20
C PRO A 88 0.85 -54.37 26.43
N LEU A 89 0.10 -54.17 27.53
CA LEU A 89 -1.11 -54.95 27.80
C LEU A 89 -2.22 -54.64 26.79
N LYS A 90 -2.27 -53.41 26.25
CA LYS A 90 -3.24 -53.04 25.20
C LYS A 90 -2.95 -53.68 23.85
N LEU A 91 -1.75 -54.24 23.64
CA LEU A 91 -1.45 -55.02 22.44
C LEU A 91 -2.27 -56.31 22.37
N ILE A 92 -2.72 -56.86 23.51
CA ILE A 92 -3.64 -58.01 23.57
C ILE A 92 -4.99 -57.65 22.91
N THR A 93 -5.45 -56.41 23.09
CA THR A 93 -6.63 -55.85 22.42
C THR A 93 -6.30 -55.23 21.06
N ARG A 94 -5.16 -55.61 20.45
CA ARG A 94 -4.64 -55.07 19.19
C ARG A 94 -4.58 -53.54 19.16
N THR A 95 -4.24 -52.91 20.28
CA THR A 95 -4.10 -51.46 20.39
C THR A 95 -2.69 -51.11 20.83
N LEU A 96 -1.94 -50.38 20.00
CA LEU A 96 -0.69 -49.76 20.40
C LEU A 96 -1.00 -48.47 21.15
N ASP A 97 -0.87 -48.51 22.47
CA ASP A 97 -1.23 -47.41 23.37
C ASP A 97 0.02 -46.76 23.94
N ILE A 98 0.23 -45.51 23.55
CA ILE A 98 1.36 -44.68 23.96
C ILE A 98 0.78 -43.55 24.81
N SER A 99 1.03 -43.61 26.11
CA SER A 99 0.39 -42.71 27.08
C SER A 99 1.06 -41.36 27.20
N ASP A 100 2.39 -41.33 27.02
CA ASP A 100 3.21 -40.13 27.16
C ASP A 100 4.39 -40.20 26.18
N ILE A 101 4.63 -39.10 25.47
CA ILE A 101 5.84 -38.88 24.65
C ILE A 101 6.44 -37.55 25.08
N TYR A 102 7.63 -37.58 25.68
CA TYR A 102 8.34 -36.38 26.11
C TYR A 102 9.68 -36.27 25.39
N MET A 103 9.97 -35.08 24.84
CA MET A 103 11.25 -34.80 24.22
C MET A 103 11.78 -33.44 24.66
N LYS A 104 13.05 -33.40 25.09
CA LYS A 104 13.70 -32.19 25.56
C LYS A 104 14.88 -31.83 24.68
N ALA A 105 14.96 -30.54 24.32
CA ALA A 105 16.05 -29.93 23.57
C ALA A 105 16.31 -30.61 22.21
N LEU A 106 15.24 -30.92 21.46
CA LEU A 106 15.36 -31.40 20.09
C LEU A 106 16.11 -30.36 19.24
N TYR A 107 17.28 -30.70 18.75
CA TYR A 107 18.09 -29.94 17.84
C TYR A 107 18.02 -30.54 16.44
N VAL A 108 17.69 -29.75 15.43
CA VAL A 108 17.69 -30.16 14.03
C VAL A 108 18.40 -29.10 13.20
N ARG A 109 19.37 -29.53 12.39
CA ARG A 109 20.03 -28.69 11.40
C ARG A 109 19.76 -29.22 10.00
N THR A 110 19.10 -28.42 9.17
CA THR A 110 18.80 -28.76 7.79
C THR A 110 19.43 -27.75 6.87
N THR A 111 20.21 -28.22 5.89
CA THR A 111 20.75 -27.37 4.83
C THR A 111 20.24 -27.84 3.48
N GLN A 112 19.64 -26.93 2.71
CA GLN A 112 19.18 -27.20 1.35
C GLN A 112 20.16 -26.63 0.32
N HIS A 113 20.47 -27.41 -0.71
CA HIS A 113 21.24 -27.00 -1.87
C HIS A 113 20.54 -27.48 -3.16
N GLY A 114 19.79 -26.57 -3.80
CA GLY A 114 18.93 -26.93 -4.93
C GLY A 114 17.75 -27.76 -4.46
N GLU A 115 17.59 -28.98 -4.99
CA GLU A 115 16.54 -29.93 -4.62
C GLU A 115 17.00 -30.95 -3.56
N ARG A 116 18.29 -30.94 -3.21
CA ARG A 116 18.89 -31.87 -2.25
C ARG A 116 19.00 -31.21 -0.88
N PHE A 117 18.85 -32.03 0.15
CA PHE A 117 19.09 -31.64 1.54
C PHE A 117 20.35 -32.33 2.04
N ASN A 118 20.91 -31.84 3.15
CA ASN A 118 22.02 -32.52 3.83
C ASN A 118 21.71 -33.98 4.14
N PHE A 119 20.46 -34.36 4.37
CA PHE A 119 20.02 -35.73 4.69
C PHE A 119 19.58 -36.57 3.48
N SER A 120 19.69 -36.05 2.24
CA SER A 120 19.30 -36.80 1.05
C SER A 120 20.09 -38.10 0.88
N ASP A 121 21.33 -38.15 1.36
CA ASP A 121 22.17 -39.36 1.44
C ASP A 121 21.51 -40.49 2.25
N ILE A 122 20.84 -40.16 3.35
CA ILE A 122 20.11 -41.16 4.17
C ILE A 122 18.94 -41.73 3.37
N LEU A 123 18.19 -40.87 2.67
CA LEU A 123 17.06 -41.30 1.85
C LEU A 123 17.51 -42.18 0.69
N ASP A 124 18.60 -41.80 0.02
CA ASP A 124 19.19 -42.58 -1.06
C ASP A 124 19.68 -43.95 -0.56
N PHE A 125 20.31 -43.98 0.62
CA PHE A 125 20.77 -45.21 1.27
C PHE A 125 19.62 -46.17 1.59
N LEU A 126 18.52 -45.66 2.15
CA LEU A 126 17.33 -46.46 2.47
C LEU A 126 16.62 -46.95 1.20
N ALA A 127 16.44 -46.07 0.21
CA ALA A 127 15.82 -46.43 -1.07
C ALA A 127 16.62 -47.48 -1.84
N GLN A 128 17.95 -47.44 -1.75
CA GLN A 128 18.82 -48.46 -2.34
C GLN A 128 18.66 -49.82 -1.65
N LYS A 129 18.58 -49.85 -0.32
CA LYS A 129 18.31 -51.09 0.43
C LYS A 129 16.94 -51.68 0.10
N ASP A 130 15.91 -50.84 0.03
CA ASP A 130 14.58 -51.27 -0.38
C ASP A 130 14.61 -51.83 -1.80
N SER A 131 15.28 -51.15 -2.72
CA SER A 131 15.42 -51.61 -4.12
C SER A 131 16.15 -52.96 -4.20
N ILE A 132 17.15 -53.20 -3.37
CA ILE A 132 17.84 -54.50 -3.27
C ILE A 132 16.91 -55.57 -2.66
N TYR A 133 16.22 -55.25 -1.57
CA TYR A 133 15.26 -56.16 -0.93
C TYR A 133 14.15 -56.61 -1.89
N TYR A 134 13.54 -55.67 -2.63
CA TYR A 134 12.49 -55.98 -3.60
C TYR A 134 13.02 -56.59 -4.90
N ALA A 135 14.31 -56.45 -5.22
CA ALA A 135 14.95 -57.21 -6.29
C ALA A 135 15.10 -58.70 -5.90
N GLU A 136 15.29 -58.98 -4.61
CA GLU A 136 15.35 -60.33 -4.05
C GLU A 136 13.95 -60.91 -3.72
N HIS A 137 12.94 -60.05 -3.47
CA HIS A 137 11.56 -60.40 -3.14
C HIS A 137 10.54 -59.75 -4.11
N PRO A 138 10.51 -60.13 -5.40
CA PRO A 138 9.71 -59.47 -6.44
C PRO A 138 8.19 -59.63 -6.28
N GLU A 139 7.74 -60.62 -5.49
CA GLU A 139 6.32 -60.86 -5.16
C GLU A 139 5.73 -59.71 -4.30
N GLU A 140 6.53 -59.11 -3.41
CA GLU A 140 6.07 -58.09 -2.45
C GLU A 140 5.99 -56.69 -3.06
N LYS A 141 6.78 -56.42 -4.11
CA LYS A 141 6.77 -55.15 -4.84
C LYS A 141 5.43 -54.87 -5.55
N LYS A 142 4.78 -55.92 -6.07
CA LYS A 142 3.50 -55.82 -6.81
C LYS A 142 2.32 -55.35 -5.95
N ALA A 143 2.40 -55.47 -4.63
CA ALA A 143 1.34 -55.04 -3.71
C ALA A 143 1.37 -53.53 -3.39
N GLN A 144 2.43 -52.82 -3.77
CA GLN A 144 2.68 -51.44 -3.35
C GLN A 144 2.60 -50.43 -4.53
N ASP A 145 2.76 -50.89 -5.77
CA ASP A 145 2.84 -50.04 -6.97
C ASP A 145 1.48 -49.59 -7.54
N ASN A 146 0.35 -50.03 -6.99
CA ASN A 146 -0.99 -49.58 -7.40
C ASN A 146 -1.81 -49.13 -6.21
N GLU A 147 -2.34 -47.90 -6.30
CA GLU A 147 -3.24 -47.19 -5.38
C GLU A 147 -2.55 -46.32 -4.30
N SER A 148 -2.64 -45.00 -4.50
CA SER A 148 -2.49 -44.01 -3.43
C SER A 148 -3.67 -44.17 -2.45
N LYS A 149 -3.52 -45.08 -1.48
CA LYS A 149 -4.52 -45.32 -0.44
C LYS A 149 -4.76 -44.06 0.39
N SER A 150 -6.03 -43.72 0.65
CA SER A 150 -6.41 -42.61 1.52
C SER A 150 -5.95 -42.85 2.96
N ALA A 151 -5.83 -41.80 3.79
CA ALA A 151 -5.48 -41.94 5.21
C ALA A 151 -6.44 -42.89 5.97
N ALA A 152 -7.71 -42.97 5.54
CA ALA A 152 -8.70 -43.89 6.11
C ALA A 152 -8.47 -45.35 5.69
N GLU A 153 -7.99 -45.60 4.46
CA GLU A 153 -7.63 -46.95 3.99
C GLU A 153 -6.31 -47.44 4.60
N ILE A 154 -5.36 -46.53 4.83
CA ILE A 154 -4.13 -46.80 5.59
C ILE A 154 -4.49 -47.13 7.05
N ALA A 155 -5.39 -46.36 7.67
CA ALA A 155 -5.91 -46.63 9.01
C ALA A 155 -6.66 -47.97 9.12
N ALA A 156 -7.49 -48.31 8.12
CA ALA A 156 -8.22 -49.57 8.08
C ALA A 156 -7.33 -50.79 7.81
N GLY A 157 -6.21 -50.60 7.11
CA GLY A 157 -5.21 -51.63 6.82
C GLY A 157 -4.17 -51.87 7.92
N LEU A 158 -4.14 -51.02 8.96
CA LEU A 158 -3.22 -51.19 10.09
C LEU A 158 -3.67 -52.39 10.96
N PRO A 159 -2.77 -53.34 11.27
CA PRO A 159 -3.11 -54.53 12.07
C PRO A 159 -3.43 -54.23 13.55
N VAL A 160 -3.19 -52.98 13.99
CA VAL A 160 -3.40 -52.50 15.36
C VAL A 160 -4.00 -51.09 15.37
N LYS A 161 -4.91 -50.81 16.32
CA LYS A 161 -5.40 -49.46 16.63
C LYS A 161 -4.28 -48.64 17.29
N LEU A 162 -4.14 -47.36 16.92
CA LEU A 162 -3.12 -46.47 17.49
C LEU A 162 -3.76 -45.45 18.44
N SER A 163 -3.23 -45.32 19.67
CA SER A 163 -3.61 -44.25 20.61
C SER A 163 -2.36 -43.52 21.10
N LEU A 164 -2.33 -42.21 20.87
CA LEU A 164 -1.23 -41.32 21.25
C LEU A 164 -1.75 -40.25 22.21
N ARG A 165 -1.18 -40.18 23.41
CA ARG A 165 -1.51 -39.18 24.42
C ARG A 165 -0.26 -38.43 24.88
N ASN A 166 -0.48 -37.20 25.34
CA ASN A 166 0.49 -36.35 26.00
C ASN A 166 1.86 -36.27 25.28
N ILE A 167 1.86 -35.69 24.07
CA ILE A 167 3.09 -35.43 23.32
C ILE A 167 3.60 -34.04 23.69
N VAL A 168 4.73 -33.98 24.38
CA VAL A 168 5.32 -32.75 24.89
C VAL A 168 6.76 -32.61 24.41
N PHE A 169 7.02 -31.61 23.57
CA PHE A 169 8.37 -31.22 23.18
C PHE A 169 8.72 -29.90 23.86
N GLU A 170 9.89 -29.81 24.47
CA GLU A 170 10.35 -28.61 25.18
C GLU A 170 11.74 -28.17 24.72
N LYS A 171 11.92 -26.84 24.64
CA LYS A 171 13.22 -26.19 24.36
C LYS A 171 13.86 -26.64 23.05
N GLY A 172 13.06 -26.98 22.04
CA GLY A 172 13.56 -27.41 20.75
C GLY A 172 14.21 -26.26 19.96
N ASN A 173 15.09 -26.61 19.03
CA ASN A 173 15.90 -25.70 18.23
C ASN A 173 16.01 -26.26 16.80
N ILE A 174 15.50 -25.51 15.82
CA ILE A 174 15.57 -25.90 14.40
C ILE A 174 16.30 -24.81 13.63
N ILE A 175 17.36 -25.20 12.94
CA ILE A 175 18.15 -24.34 12.07
C ILE A 175 17.96 -24.83 10.65
N TYR A 176 17.29 -24.04 9.83
CA TYR A 176 17.16 -24.27 8.40
C TYR A 176 18.00 -23.25 7.64
N GLN A 177 18.74 -23.72 6.64
CA GLN A 177 19.54 -22.86 5.78
C GLN A 177 19.38 -23.27 4.31
N ASP A 178 18.88 -22.35 3.50
CA ASP A 178 18.88 -22.49 2.05
C ASP A 178 20.13 -21.81 1.50
N THR A 179 21.05 -22.62 0.98
CA THR A 179 22.33 -22.14 0.46
C THR A 179 22.22 -21.54 -0.94
N LYS A 180 21.16 -21.87 -1.70
CA LYS A 180 20.94 -21.35 -3.05
C LYS A 180 20.42 -19.92 -3.01
N VAL A 181 19.44 -19.64 -2.15
CA VAL A 181 18.91 -18.27 -1.99
C VAL A 181 19.61 -17.48 -0.89
N GLY A 182 20.42 -18.12 -0.03
CA GLY A 182 21.10 -17.46 1.09
C GLY A 182 20.17 -17.15 2.27
N SER A 183 19.09 -17.90 2.41
CA SER A 183 18.11 -17.75 3.51
C SER A 183 18.52 -18.59 4.71
N LYS A 184 18.37 -18.01 5.91
CA LYS A 184 18.56 -18.71 7.17
C LYS A 184 17.34 -18.48 8.06
N PHE A 185 16.79 -19.57 8.56
CA PHE A 185 15.66 -19.58 9.47
C PHE A 185 16.06 -20.31 10.74
N HIS A 186 15.87 -19.67 11.89
CA HIS A 186 16.21 -20.26 13.18
C HIS A 186 15.04 -20.15 14.14
N LEU A 187 14.48 -21.31 14.47
CA LEU A 187 13.49 -21.48 15.50
C LEU A 187 14.18 -21.87 16.81
N LYS A 188 13.96 -21.12 17.89
CA LYS A 188 14.64 -21.32 19.17
C LYS A 188 13.63 -21.51 20.29
N ASP A 189 13.93 -22.42 21.21
CA ASP A 189 13.13 -22.69 22.40
C ASP A 189 11.65 -22.99 22.07
N PHE A 190 11.39 -23.70 20.97
CA PHE A 190 10.02 -24.06 20.61
C PHE A 190 9.49 -25.17 21.52
N SER A 191 8.18 -25.17 21.72
CA SER A 191 7.48 -26.18 22.49
C SER A 191 6.22 -26.64 21.78
N ILE A 192 5.96 -27.94 21.80
CA ILE A 192 4.75 -28.55 21.26
C ILE A 192 4.06 -29.26 22.42
N ASN A 193 2.77 -29.04 22.60
CA ASN A 193 1.97 -29.76 23.59
C ASN A 193 0.70 -30.29 22.92
N ILE A 194 0.62 -31.61 22.81
CA ILE A 194 -0.54 -32.30 22.26
C ILE A 194 -1.12 -33.18 23.38
N PRO A 195 -2.15 -32.70 24.10
CA PRO A 195 -2.72 -33.43 25.24
C PRO A 195 -3.21 -34.83 24.86
N ALA A 196 -3.89 -34.97 23.72
CA ALA A 196 -4.26 -36.26 23.15
C ALA A 196 -4.64 -36.14 21.67
N ILE A 197 -4.27 -37.15 20.88
CA ILE A 197 -4.77 -37.34 19.52
C ILE A 197 -5.70 -38.55 19.55
N TYR A 198 -7.00 -38.31 19.37
CA TYR A 198 -7.98 -39.38 19.24
C TYR A 198 -8.40 -39.49 17.78
N LEU A 199 -8.20 -40.66 17.19
CA LEU A 199 -8.60 -40.97 15.81
C LEU A 199 -10.07 -41.42 15.70
N GLU A 200 -10.75 -41.67 16.82
CA GLU A 200 -12.17 -42.07 16.88
C GLU A 200 -12.94 -41.30 18.00
N ASP A 201 -14.14 -40.82 17.65
CA ASP A 201 -15.25 -40.34 18.50
C ASP A 201 -15.03 -39.20 19.51
N ASN A 202 -13.90 -38.49 19.49
CA ASN A 202 -13.62 -37.43 20.47
C ASN A 202 -13.04 -36.14 19.87
N ALA A 203 -13.16 -35.05 20.62
CA ALA A 203 -12.49 -33.78 20.30
C ALA A 203 -10.97 -33.93 20.44
N THR A 204 -10.23 -33.54 19.41
CA THR A 204 -8.76 -33.50 19.41
C THR A 204 -8.32 -32.04 19.48
N GLY A 205 -7.44 -31.75 20.45
CA GLY A 205 -6.87 -30.43 20.69
C GLY A 205 -5.36 -30.46 20.49
N VAL A 206 -4.81 -29.52 19.73
CA VAL A 206 -3.36 -29.36 19.52
C VAL A 206 -2.97 -27.95 19.91
N ASP A 207 -1.96 -27.79 20.76
CA ASP A 207 -1.36 -26.49 21.11
C ASP A 207 0.13 -26.48 20.74
N VAL A 208 0.51 -25.56 19.87
CA VAL A 208 1.89 -25.38 19.41
C VAL A 208 2.33 -23.97 19.75
N SER A 209 3.47 -23.82 20.42
CA SER A 209 4.08 -22.53 20.71
C SER A 209 5.51 -22.48 20.16
N LEU A 210 5.73 -21.58 19.21
CA LEU A 210 6.99 -21.40 18.51
C LEU A 210 7.57 -20.02 18.86
N LYS A 211 8.88 -19.94 19.11
CA LYS A 211 9.61 -18.68 19.29
C LYS A 211 10.71 -18.57 18.24
N PHE A 212 10.79 -17.41 17.59
CA PHE A 212 11.75 -17.17 16.52
C PHE A 212 13.02 -16.51 17.08
N ALA A 213 14.20 -16.94 16.61
CA ALA A 213 15.47 -16.39 17.08
C ALA A 213 15.63 -14.90 16.74
N ASP A 214 15.10 -14.48 15.58
CA ASP A 214 15.11 -13.08 15.12
C ASP A 214 13.99 -12.22 15.74
N GLY A 215 13.20 -12.80 16.64
CA GLY A 215 12.13 -12.13 17.38
C GLY A 215 10.72 -12.50 16.91
N GLY A 216 9.80 -12.46 17.88
CA GLY A 216 8.39 -12.81 17.72
C GLY A 216 8.08 -14.24 18.17
N ASP A 217 6.78 -14.52 18.24
CA ASP A 217 6.23 -15.80 18.68
C ASP A 217 4.99 -16.18 17.86
N LEU A 218 4.77 -17.47 17.68
CA LEU A 218 3.58 -18.04 17.04
C LEU A 218 2.95 -19.05 17.99
N SER A 219 1.70 -18.81 18.35
CA SER A 219 0.83 -19.81 18.99
C SER A 219 -0.19 -20.31 17.98
N VAL A 220 -0.29 -21.63 17.84
CA VAL A 220 -1.29 -22.31 17.03
C VAL A 220 -2.10 -23.22 17.93
N LYS A 221 -3.42 -22.99 17.99
CA LYS A 221 -4.36 -23.88 18.65
C LYS A 221 -5.28 -24.50 17.61
N VAL A 222 -5.42 -25.81 17.60
CA VAL A 222 -6.37 -26.53 16.75
C VAL A 222 -7.40 -27.21 17.64
N ASP A 223 -8.67 -26.93 17.40
CA ASP A 223 -9.81 -27.61 18.01
C ASP A 223 -10.56 -28.34 16.89
N ALA A 224 -10.55 -29.67 16.90
CA ALA A 224 -11.18 -30.48 15.86
C ALA A 224 -12.16 -31.50 16.45
N ASN A 225 -13.37 -31.57 15.89
CA ASN A 225 -14.40 -32.52 16.26
C ASN A 225 -14.40 -33.68 15.26
N MET A 226 -13.93 -34.86 15.68
CA MET A 226 -13.84 -36.02 14.80
C MET A 226 -15.21 -36.64 14.46
N ALA A 227 -16.28 -36.31 15.18
CA ALA A 227 -17.63 -36.80 14.88
C ALA A 227 -18.33 -35.99 13.77
N THR A 228 -18.15 -34.66 13.75
CA THR A 228 -18.71 -33.79 12.70
C THR A 228 -17.70 -33.47 11.59
N TYR A 229 -16.41 -33.78 11.82
CA TYR A 229 -15.27 -33.38 11.01
C TYR A 229 -15.04 -31.86 10.96
N ASP A 230 -15.68 -31.09 11.85
CA ASP A 230 -15.46 -29.65 11.91
C ASP A 230 -14.15 -29.32 12.64
N PHE A 231 -13.50 -28.25 12.23
CA PHE A 231 -12.28 -27.78 12.87
C PHE A 231 -12.25 -26.25 13.01
N ASN A 232 -11.54 -25.80 14.01
CA ASN A 232 -11.13 -24.41 14.20
C ASN A 232 -9.62 -24.36 14.44
N ILE A 233 -8.91 -23.55 13.66
CA ILE A 233 -7.49 -23.26 13.85
C ILE A 233 -7.37 -21.80 14.27
N TYR A 234 -6.76 -21.55 15.42
CA TYR A 234 -6.45 -20.23 15.94
C TYR A 234 -4.95 -19.99 15.79
N LEU A 235 -4.56 -18.99 15.00
CA LEU A 235 -3.19 -18.59 14.76
C LEU A 235 -2.95 -17.24 15.41
N ASN A 236 -1.98 -17.15 16.31
CA ASN A 236 -1.54 -15.93 16.97
C ASN A 236 -0.06 -15.73 16.71
N LEU A 237 0.27 -14.92 15.72
CA LEU A 237 1.62 -14.47 15.42
C LEU A 237 1.81 -13.08 16.02
N HIS A 238 2.85 -12.91 16.83
CA HIS A 238 3.16 -11.63 17.45
C HIS A 238 4.56 -11.17 17.05
N ARG A 239 4.63 -10.00 16.39
CA ARG A 239 5.85 -9.28 16.02
C ARG A 239 6.94 -10.13 15.34
N PHE A 240 6.54 -11.00 14.42
CA PHE A 240 7.45 -11.77 13.59
C PHE A 240 8.32 -10.86 12.71
N ALA A 241 9.64 -10.95 12.85
CA ALA A 241 10.56 -10.13 12.07
C ALA A 241 10.61 -10.57 10.60
N LEU A 242 10.43 -9.63 9.66
CA LEU A 242 10.42 -9.91 8.22
C LEU A 242 11.82 -10.02 7.59
N ALA A 243 12.89 -10.07 8.39
CA ALA A 243 14.26 -10.16 7.87
C ALA A 243 14.51 -11.48 7.12
N CYS A 244 13.89 -12.58 7.56
CA CYS A 244 14.06 -13.90 6.95
C CYS A 244 13.44 -14.03 5.56
N ILE A 245 12.52 -13.11 5.17
CA ILE A 245 11.90 -13.14 3.84
C ILE A 245 12.69 -12.37 2.78
N LYS A 246 13.71 -11.59 3.17
CA LYS A 246 14.53 -10.79 2.25
C LYS A 246 15.00 -11.56 1.02
N PRO A 247 15.59 -12.76 1.14
CA PRO A 247 16.10 -13.48 -0.03
C PRO A 247 15.02 -13.79 -1.07
N TYR A 248 13.79 -14.05 -0.62
CA TYR A 248 12.66 -14.36 -1.48
C TYR A 248 12.08 -13.12 -2.17
N LEU A 249 12.34 -11.91 -1.66
CA LEU A 249 11.91 -10.67 -2.30
C LEU A 249 12.77 -10.32 -3.52
N ASN A 250 14.01 -10.81 -3.60
CA ASN A 250 14.95 -10.47 -4.67
C ASN A 250 14.49 -10.92 -6.07
N ASP A 251 13.62 -11.94 -6.13
CA ASP A 251 13.03 -12.40 -7.39
C ASP A 251 11.95 -11.45 -7.94
N SER A 252 11.33 -10.65 -7.06
CA SER A 252 10.21 -9.78 -7.44
C SER A 252 10.59 -8.30 -7.48
N ILE A 253 11.50 -7.86 -6.60
CA ILE A 253 11.87 -6.46 -6.45
C ILE A 253 13.36 -6.27 -6.24
N THR A 254 13.86 -5.12 -6.68
CA THR A 254 15.24 -4.69 -6.48
C THR A 254 15.32 -3.63 -5.38
N TYR A 255 15.94 -3.97 -4.25
CA TYR A 255 16.03 -3.08 -3.08
C TYR A 255 17.41 -3.21 -2.40
N LYS A 256 17.73 -2.27 -1.51
CA LYS A 256 18.96 -2.27 -0.70
C LYS A 256 18.72 -2.93 0.65
N ASP A 257 17.64 -2.55 1.33
CA ASP A 257 17.26 -3.14 2.60
C ASP A 257 15.74 -3.10 2.81
N PHE A 258 15.23 -4.02 3.63
CA PHE A 258 13.82 -4.15 3.95
C PHE A 258 13.66 -4.59 5.40
N SER A 259 12.77 -3.95 6.14
CA SER A 259 12.50 -4.33 7.53
C SER A 259 11.04 -4.10 7.89
N GLY A 260 10.58 -4.80 8.91
CA GLY A 260 9.23 -4.71 9.41
C GLY A 260 8.88 -5.89 10.31
N PHE A 261 7.75 -5.77 11.00
CA PHE A 261 7.22 -6.80 11.86
C PHE A 261 5.81 -7.18 11.42
N LEU A 262 5.52 -8.48 11.38
CA LEU A 262 4.20 -9.02 11.09
C LEU A 262 3.57 -9.57 12.37
N SER A 263 2.34 -9.15 12.66
CA SER A 263 1.48 -9.79 13.66
C SER A 263 0.18 -10.23 13.00
N ALA A 264 -0.35 -11.36 13.42
CA ALA A 264 -1.58 -11.92 12.87
C ALA A 264 -2.38 -12.64 13.97
N ASN A 265 -3.67 -12.33 14.07
CA ASN A 265 -4.62 -13.09 14.87
C ASN A 265 -5.67 -13.61 13.89
N ILE A 266 -5.57 -14.88 13.50
CA ILE A 266 -6.39 -15.49 12.45
C ILE A 266 -7.14 -16.69 13.04
N THR A 267 -8.41 -16.81 12.70
CA THR A 267 -9.22 -18.00 12.95
C THR A 267 -9.65 -18.59 11.61
N ILE A 268 -9.36 -19.87 11.41
CA ILE A 268 -9.78 -20.65 10.25
C ILE A 268 -10.80 -21.67 10.75
N SER A 269 -12.02 -21.61 10.21
CA SER A 269 -13.10 -22.53 10.56
C SER A 269 -13.58 -23.27 9.32
N GLY A 270 -13.69 -24.58 9.39
CA GLY A 270 -14.05 -25.40 8.24
C GLY A 270 -14.37 -26.84 8.60
N ASN A 271 -14.43 -27.69 7.58
CA ASN A 271 -14.65 -29.13 7.72
C ASN A 271 -13.49 -29.89 7.06
N ILE A 272 -12.99 -30.94 7.70
CA ILE A 272 -11.84 -31.73 7.24
C ILE A 272 -12.11 -32.36 5.87
N ASN A 273 -13.37 -32.68 5.55
CA ASN A 273 -13.77 -33.22 4.25
C ASN A 273 -13.84 -32.15 3.15
N SER A 274 -13.69 -30.86 3.48
CA SER A 274 -13.82 -29.73 2.56
C SER A 274 -12.94 -28.55 2.98
N ILE A 275 -11.65 -28.80 3.20
CA ILE A 275 -10.68 -27.82 3.72
C ILE A 275 -10.63 -26.55 2.86
N LEU A 276 -10.74 -26.66 1.54
CA LEU A 276 -10.71 -25.50 0.64
C LEU A 276 -11.93 -24.57 0.80
N SER A 277 -13.03 -25.07 1.36
CA SER A 277 -14.25 -24.30 1.65
C SER A 277 -14.22 -23.63 3.03
N SER A 278 -13.06 -23.63 3.71
CA SER A 278 -12.91 -23.00 5.01
C SER A 278 -13.07 -21.49 4.95
N ASN A 279 -13.58 -20.93 6.04
CA ASN A 279 -13.68 -19.50 6.24
C ASN A 279 -12.52 -19.01 7.09
N VAL A 280 -11.88 -17.93 6.64
CA VAL A 280 -10.81 -17.25 7.37
C VAL A 280 -11.33 -15.91 7.88
N LYS A 281 -11.13 -15.62 9.16
CA LYS A 281 -11.42 -14.33 9.79
C LYS A 281 -10.25 -13.91 10.68
N GLY A 282 -10.09 -12.61 10.94
CA GLY A 282 -9.08 -12.14 11.88
C GLY A 282 -8.50 -10.79 11.54
N LYS A 283 -7.29 -10.53 12.03
CA LYS A 283 -6.57 -9.27 11.88
C LYS A 283 -5.11 -9.53 11.53
N VAL A 284 -4.61 -8.82 10.51
CA VAL A 284 -3.20 -8.79 10.13
C VAL A 284 -2.67 -7.39 10.35
N ILE A 285 -1.47 -7.29 10.95
CA ILE A 285 -0.82 -6.02 11.28
C ILE A 285 0.62 -6.10 10.77
N LEU A 286 1.03 -5.09 10.03
CA LEU A 286 2.43 -4.84 9.70
C LEU A 286 2.86 -3.57 10.42
N ASP A 287 3.94 -3.64 11.19
CA ASP A 287 4.50 -2.51 11.94
C ASP A 287 5.90 -2.16 11.43
N LYS A 288 6.19 -0.85 11.38
CA LYS A 288 7.50 -0.28 11.03
C LYS A 288 8.07 -0.84 9.73
N ILE A 289 7.24 -0.83 8.67
CA ILE A 289 7.68 -1.23 7.35
C ILE A 289 8.61 -0.14 6.82
N ASP A 290 9.87 -0.48 6.56
CA ASP A 290 10.85 0.41 5.92
C ASP A 290 11.53 -0.36 4.79
N LEU A 291 11.35 0.12 3.57
CA LEU A 291 12.02 -0.33 2.37
C LEU A 291 12.96 0.77 1.92
N THR A 292 14.24 0.43 1.83
CA THR A 292 15.27 1.28 1.26
C THR A 292 15.61 0.78 -0.13
N GLU A 293 15.40 1.62 -1.12
CA GLU A 293 15.72 1.36 -2.52
C GLU A 293 17.24 1.42 -2.78
N LYS A 294 17.71 0.99 -3.95
CA LYS A 294 19.14 1.03 -4.31
C LYS A 294 19.71 2.44 -4.33
N SER A 295 18.92 3.44 -4.70
CA SER A 295 19.30 4.86 -4.64
C SER A 295 19.53 5.37 -3.21
N GLY A 296 19.00 4.68 -2.19
CA GLY A 296 18.92 5.14 -0.81
C GLY A 296 17.59 5.80 -0.44
N SER A 297 16.71 6.06 -1.41
CA SER A 297 15.35 6.54 -1.18
C SER A 297 14.55 5.54 -0.36
N LYS A 298 13.75 6.05 0.59
CA LYS A 298 12.97 5.23 1.51
C LYS A 298 11.48 5.31 1.25
N MET A 299 10.79 4.21 1.50
CA MET A 299 9.34 4.12 1.48
C MET A 299 8.85 3.09 2.50
N GLY A 300 7.67 3.31 3.05
CA GLY A 300 7.21 2.50 4.17
C GLY A 300 5.93 2.99 4.81
N ALA A 301 5.61 2.39 5.95
CA ALA A 301 4.51 2.79 6.80
C ALA A 301 4.78 2.37 8.26
N GLU A 302 4.35 3.22 9.20
CA GLU A 302 4.46 2.92 10.63
C GLU A 302 3.53 1.76 11.02
N ASN A 303 2.31 1.75 10.51
CA ASN A 303 1.35 0.68 10.75
C ASN A 303 0.43 0.45 9.55
N VAL A 304 0.27 -0.82 9.16
CA VAL A 304 -0.77 -1.27 8.23
C VAL A 304 -1.58 -2.34 8.92
N THR A 305 -2.87 -2.10 9.10
CA THR A 305 -3.81 -3.02 9.73
C THR A 305 -4.88 -3.43 8.74
N VAL A 306 -5.07 -4.74 8.56
CA VAL A 306 -6.15 -5.32 7.76
C VAL A 306 -7.02 -6.19 8.66
N GLY A 307 -8.29 -5.82 8.79
CA GLY A 307 -9.33 -6.64 9.43
C GLY A 307 -10.06 -7.48 8.39
N ILE A 308 -10.05 -8.79 8.54
CA ILE A 308 -10.69 -9.77 7.65
C ILE A 308 -11.94 -10.28 8.36
N GLY A 309 -13.12 -9.92 7.84
CA GLY A 309 -14.40 -10.42 8.36
C GLY A 309 -14.70 -11.83 7.87
N LYS A 310 -14.40 -12.09 6.59
CA LYS A 310 -14.53 -13.41 5.96
C LYS A 310 -13.65 -13.50 4.72
N ALA A 311 -12.93 -14.59 4.54
CA ALA A 311 -12.31 -14.96 3.27
C ALA A 311 -12.57 -16.45 3.00
N ASN A 312 -13.13 -16.77 1.83
CA ASN A 312 -13.45 -18.13 1.41
C ASN A 312 -13.04 -18.34 -0.04
N LEU A 313 -12.14 -19.31 -0.26
CA LEU A 313 -11.57 -19.61 -1.57
C LEU A 313 -12.60 -20.26 -2.50
N THR A 314 -13.34 -21.27 -2.02
CA THR A 314 -14.37 -21.97 -2.81
C THR A 314 -15.51 -21.07 -3.24
N ASP A 315 -15.90 -20.10 -2.41
CA ASP A 315 -16.97 -19.14 -2.73
C ASP A 315 -16.49 -17.89 -3.44
N ASN A 316 -15.16 -17.73 -3.59
CA ASN A 316 -14.51 -16.55 -4.13
C ASN A 316 -14.99 -15.25 -3.45
N GLU A 317 -15.19 -15.32 -2.13
CA GLU A 317 -15.79 -14.26 -1.31
C GLU A 317 -14.79 -13.72 -0.29
N TYR A 318 -14.56 -12.41 -0.33
CA TYR A 318 -13.61 -11.69 0.52
C TYR A 318 -14.26 -10.43 1.09
N LEU A 319 -14.57 -10.48 2.38
CA LEU A 319 -15.12 -9.38 3.17
C LEU A 319 -14.02 -8.86 4.10
N ILE A 320 -13.52 -7.67 3.79
CA ILE A 320 -12.52 -6.96 4.56
C ILE A 320 -13.24 -5.91 5.41
N ASP A 321 -13.16 -6.02 6.73
CA ASP A 321 -13.80 -5.08 7.66
C ASP A 321 -13.12 -3.73 7.62
N SER A 322 -11.78 -3.72 7.58
CA SER A 322 -11.03 -2.47 7.44
C SER A 322 -9.65 -2.65 6.84
N VAL A 323 -9.20 -1.64 6.12
CA VAL A 323 -7.81 -1.41 5.74
C VAL A 323 -7.41 -0.06 6.30
N ILE A 324 -6.48 -0.07 7.26
CA ILE A 324 -6.00 1.14 7.93
C ILE A 324 -4.50 1.25 7.70
N VAL A 325 -4.05 2.36 7.14
CA VAL A 325 -2.64 2.70 6.95
C VAL A 325 -2.34 3.97 7.73
N ASP A 326 -1.39 3.91 8.63
CA ASP A 326 -0.95 5.03 9.47
C ASP A 326 0.53 5.31 9.24
N GLY A 327 0.87 6.59 9.06
CA GLY A 327 2.27 7.03 8.93
C GLY A 327 2.96 6.51 7.68
N ALA A 328 2.26 6.37 6.54
CA ALA A 328 2.90 5.99 5.29
C ALA A 328 3.78 7.12 4.74
N PHE A 329 4.89 6.74 4.13
CA PHE A 329 5.81 7.69 3.50
C PHE A 329 6.46 7.10 2.25
N ALA A 330 6.78 7.97 1.30
CA ALA A 330 7.55 7.60 0.13
C ALA A 330 8.34 8.80 -0.43
N HIS A 331 9.52 8.51 -0.96
CA HIS A 331 10.25 9.42 -1.84
C HIS A 331 10.13 8.97 -3.29
N ILE A 332 9.72 9.89 -4.17
CA ILE A 332 9.54 9.66 -5.60
C ILE A 332 10.57 10.50 -6.35
N ASP A 333 11.50 9.85 -7.05
CA ASP A 333 12.37 10.50 -8.01
C ASP A 333 11.79 10.35 -9.41
N LEU A 334 11.71 11.43 -10.19
CA LEU A 334 11.42 11.40 -11.62
C LEU A 334 12.70 11.68 -12.40
N TYR A 335 13.11 10.74 -13.25
CA TYR A 335 14.34 10.81 -14.03
C TYR A 335 14.08 11.32 -15.45
N LYS A 336 15.14 11.84 -16.10
CA LYS A 336 15.07 12.41 -17.46
C LYS A 336 14.61 11.44 -18.54
N ASP A 337 14.74 10.14 -18.32
CA ASP A 337 14.26 9.10 -19.24
C ASP A 337 12.75 8.79 -19.04
N GLY A 338 12.07 9.55 -18.19
CA GLY A 338 10.65 9.41 -17.87
C GLY A 338 10.35 8.30 -16.86
N LYS A 339 11.38 7.59 -16.37
CA LYS A 339 11.22 6.58 -15.32
C LYS A 339 11.24 7.19 -13.94
N THR A 340 10.81 6.39 -12.99
CA THR A 340 10.85 6.67 -11.57
C THR A 340 11.72 5.67 -10.85
N ASN A 341 12.04 5.99 -9.61
CA ASN A 341 12.71 5.04 -8.72
C ASN A 341 11.84 3.81 -8.37
N PHE A 342 10.52 3.87 -8.56
CA PHE A 342 9.64 2.71 -8.48
C PHE A 342 9.81 1.74 -9.66
N ASP A 343 10.15 2.23 -10.85
CA ASP A 343 10.43 1.36 -12.00
C ASP A 343 11.70 0.53 -11.77
N VAL A 344 12.70 1.13 -11.11
CA VAL A 344 13.91 0.43 -10.66
C VAL A 344 13.55 -0.63 -9.61
N LEU A 345 12.70 -0.28 -8.64
CA LEU A 345 12.24 -1.19 -7.59
C LEU A 345 11.52 -2.41 -8.17
N LEU A 346 10.67 -2.23 -9.18
CA LEU A 346 9.85 -3.29 -9.80
C LEU A 346 10.61 -4.13 -10.85
N THR A 347 11.89 -3.84 -11.09
CA THR A 347 12.72 -4.66 -11.98
C THR A 347 13.34 -5.82 -11.19
N PRO A 348 13.11 -7.10 -11.56
CA PRO A 348 13.67 -8.26 -10.86
C PRO A 348 15.20 -8.28 -10.83
N MET A 349 15.80 -8.63 -9.69
CA MET A 349 17.26 -8.62 -9.51
C MET A 349 17.98 -9.68 -10.37
N ASN A 350 17.28 -10.77 -10.70
CA ASN A 350 17.83 -11.94 -11.41
C ASN A 350 17.74 -11.89 -12.95
N LYS A 351 17.24 -10.80 -13.56
CA LYS A 351 17.24 -10.63 -15.03
C LYS A 351 18.63 -10.34 -15.63
N GLY A 352 19.66 -10.10 -14.81
CA GLY A 352 21.03 -9.79 -15.25
C GLY A 352 21.99 -10.97 -15.36
N ALA A 353 21.63 -12.18 -14.91
CA ALA A 353 22.54 -13.33 -14.86
C ALA A 353 22.49 -14.25 -16.09
N ALA A 354 21.73 -13.89 -17.14
CA ALA A 354 21.64 -14.64 -18.39
C ALA A 354 22.32 -13.89 -19.55
N LYS A 355 23.61 -13.57 -19.39
CA LYS A 355 24.53 -13.26 -20.50
C LYS A 355 25.97 -13.36 -19.98
N VAL A 356 26.43 -14.60 -19.79
CA VAL A 356 27.87 -14.90 -19.72
C VAL A 356 28.22 -15.57 -21.04
N THR A 357 28.77 -14.72 -21.92
CA THR A 357 29.85 -15.01 -22.89
C THR A 357 30.15 -16.47 -23.19
N ASP A 358 29.79 -16.87 -24.41
CA ASP A 358 30.65 -17.75 -25.21
C ASP A 358 31.67 -16.84 -25.91
N SER A 359 32.90 -16.83 -25.41
CA SER A 359 34.07 -16.28 -26.10
C SER A 359 35.27 -17.03 -25.61
N THR A 360 35.56 -18.08 -26.37
CA THR A 360 36.85 -18.76 -26.41
C THR A 360 37.97 -17.76 -26.69
N ALA A 361 39.00 -17.87 -25.86
CA ALA A 361 40.22 -17.11 -25.96
C ALA A 361 40.95 -17.36 -27.28
N THR A 362 41.52 -16.29 -27.84
CA THR A 362 42.72 -16.40 -28.68
C THR A 362 43.65 -15.25 -28.31
N THR A 363 44.78 -15.62 -27.71
CA THR A 363 46.00 -14.83 -27.59
C THR A 363 46.51 -14.47 -28.98
N ASP A 364 46.75 -13.19 -29.25
CA ASP A 364 48.11 -12.76 -29.60
C ASP A 364 48.31 -11.24 -29.40
N SER A 365 49.57 -10.90 -29.18
CA SER A 365 50.08 -9.60 -28.79
C SER A 365 50.30 -8.66 -29.99
N THR A 366 50.34 -7.35 -29.71
CA THR A 366 51.35 -6.36 -30.14
C THR A 366 50.85 -5.03 -30.76
N VAL A 367 51.51 -3.96 -30.29
CA VAL A 367 51.80 -2.61 -30.84
C VAL A 367 50.77 -1.46 -30.82
N THR A 368 51.14 -0.49 -29.99
CA THR A 368 51.04 0.98 -29.92
C THR A 368 50.53 1.85 -31.10
N ALA A 369 49.97 3.02 -30.70
CA ALA A 369 49.83 4.33 -31.38
C ALA A 369 48.67 4.51 -32.38
N GLU A 370 48.01 5.65 -32.59
CA GLU A 370 47.83 6.99 -31.98
C GLU A 370 46.78 7.70 -32.88
N ALA A 371 46.06 8.70 -32.35
CA ALA A 371 45.28 9.76 -33.04
C ALA A 371 43.85 9.51 -33.61
N ALA A 372 42.93 10.35 -33.14
CA ALA A 372 41.61 10.72 -33.71
C ALA A 372 41.77 11.66 -34.95
N PRO A 373 40.74 12.20 -35.67
CA PRO A 373 39.30 12.33 -35.33
C PRO A 373 38.23 12.29 -36.48
N LYS A 374 36.95 12.33 -36.08
CA LYS A 374 35.71 12.94 -36.69
C LYS A 374 35.38 12.77 -38.20
N ALA A 375 34.16 12.31 -38.51
CA ALA A 375 33.03 13.13 -39.03
C ALA A 375 31.85 12.30 -39.59
N GLU A 376 30.63 12.69 -39.22
CA GLU A 376 29.35 12.53 -39.96
C GLU A 376 29.18 13.73 -40.92
N PRO A 377 28.34 13.72 -42.01
CA PRO A 377 26.87 13.52 -41.93
C PRO A 377 26.12 12.89 -43.16
N LYS A 378 24.83 12.53 -42.90
CA LYS A 378 23.58 12.34 -43.72
C LYS A 378 23.55 12.86 -45.20
N PRO A 379 22.61 12.47 -46.13
CA PRO A 379 21.22 11.99 -45.90
C PRO A 379 20.56 10.93 -46.85
N GLU A 380 19.36 10.51 -46.41
CA GLU A 380 18.18 9.82 -47.03
C GLU A 380 17.79 10.22 -48.49
N PRO A 381 17.03 9.39 -49.25
CA PRO A 381 15.55 9.38 -49.15
C PRO A 381 14.76 8.07 -49.45
N LYS A 382 13.57 7.99 -48.80
CA LYS A 382 12.25 7.38 -49.15
C LYS A 382 12.08 6.36 -50.29
N ALA A 383 11.38 5.26 -49.99
CA ALA A 383 10.10 4.84 -50.65
C ALA A 383 9.50 3.55 -50.01
N GLU A 384 8.18 3.55 -49.76
CA GLU A 384 7.34 2.35 -49.56
C GLU A 384 7.11 1.60 -50.89
N PRO A 385 6.74 0.30 -50.87
CA PRO A 385 5.31 -0.01 -51.05
C PRO A 385 4.78 -1.22 -50.24
N LYS A 386 3.45 -1.22 -50.07
CA LYS A 386 2.57 -2.31 -49.60
C LYS A 386 2.66 -3.59 -50.44
N ALA A 387 2.53 -4.75 -49.78
CA ALA A 387 1.78 -5.91 -50.28
C ALA A 387 1.45 -6.89 -49.13
N GLU A 388 0.22 -7.42 -49.14
CA GLU A 388 -0.29 -8.52 -48.32
C GLU A 388 0.49 -9.83 -48.53
N PRO A 389 0.35 -10.83 -47.64
CA PRO A 389 0.42 -12.21 -48.09
C PRO A 389 -0.80 -13.06 -47.69
N VAL A 390 -1.19 -13.82 -48.72
CA VAL A 390 -2.17 -14.91 -48.79
C VAL A 390 -1.64 -16.15 -48.08
N ALA A 391 -2.57 -16.95 -47.54
CA ALA A 391 -2.33 -18.27 -46.99
C ALA A 391 -1.80 -19.27 -48.04
N ASP A 392 -0.83 -20.12 -47.66
CA ASP A 392 -0.91 -21.54 -48.00
C ASP A 392 -0.03 -22.39 -47.07
N THR A 393 -0.35 -23.68 -47.14
CA THR A 393 -0.18 -24.80 -46.25
C THR A 393 1.13 -25.57 -46.42
N THR A 394 1.33 -26.52 -45.49
CA THR A 394 2.18 -27.73 -45.54
C THR A 394 3.66 -27.62 -45.15
N SER A 395 3.99 -28.19 -43.98
CA SER A 395 4.74 -29.45 -43.95
C SER A 395 4.64 -30.12 -42.57
N LYS A 396 4.33 -31.40 -42.63
CA LYS A 396 4.13 -32.35 -41.54
C LYS A 396 5.33 -33.29 -41.56
N ALA A 397 6.02 -33.47 -40.44
CA ALA A 397 6.93 -34.59 -40.23
C ALA A 397 6.65 -35.20 -38.85
N THR A 398 6.51 -36.52 -38.85
CA THR A 398 5.87 -37.38 -37.85
C THR A 398 6.93 -38.29 -37.22
N SER A 399 6.77 -38.63 -35.94
CA SER A 399 6.99 -39.97 -35.32
C SER A 399 6.81 -39.81 -33.80
N ASP A 400 5.73 -40.33 -33.20
CA ASP A 400 5.56 -41.71 -32.68
C ASP A 400 6.47 -41.95 -31.46
N THR A 401 6.04 -42.40 -30.26
CA THR A 401 4.82 -43.02 -29.74
C THR A 401 4.88 -42.91 -28.21
N THR A 402 3.76 -42.89 -27.48
CA THR A 402 3.40 -43.83 -26.38
C THR A 402 2.25 -43.25 -25.54
N SER A 403 1.06 -43.81 -25.79
CA SER A 403 -0.03 -44.12 -24.84
C SER A 403 0.01 -43.46 -23.45
N VAL A 404 -0.79 -42.41 -23.27
CA VAL A 404 -1.40 -42.09 -21.97
C VAL A 404 -2.91 -42.30 -22.08
N ALA A 405 -3.42 -43.12 -21.19
CA ALA A 405 -4.82 -43.45 -21.05
C ALA A 405 -5.68 -42.19 -20.91
N LYS A 406 -6.81 -42.23 -21.61
CA LYS A 406 -7.88 -41.24 -21.67
C LYS A 406 -8.43 -40.93 -20.28
N ALA A 407 -7.91 -39.88 -19.63
CA ALA A 407 -8.63 -39.19 -18.57
C ALA A 407 -9.85 -38.50 -19.20
N ALA A 408 -11.04 -38.83 -18.70
CA ALA A 408 -12.29 -38.25 -19.15
C ALA A 408 -12.25 -36.72 -19.06
N ASP A 409 -12.67 -36.06 -20.14
CA ASP A 409 -12.92 -34.62 -20.24
C ASP A 409 -13.89 -34.16 -19.13
N GLN A 410 -13.37 -33.79 -17.97
CA GLN A 410 -14.06 -32.86 -17.09
C GLN A 410 -13.79 -31.44 -17.59
N LYS A 411 -14.78 -30.90 -18.31
CA LYS A 411 -14.89 -29.48 -18.62
C LYS A 411 -14.54 -28.65 -17.38
N PRO A 412 -13.56 -27.72 -17.43
CA PRO A 412 -13.22 -26.91 -16.26
C PRO A 412 -14.48 -26.18 -15.79
N ALA A 413 -14.85 -26.41 -14.52
CA ALA A 413 -15.98 -25.74 -13.89
C ALA A 413 -15.81 -24.23 -14.05
N LYS A 414 -16.86 -23.53 -14.51
CA LYS A 414 -16.84 -22.06 -14.63
C LYS A 414 -16.41 -21.45 -13.29
N ALA A 415 -15.33 -20.68 -13.29
CA ALA A 415 -14.86 -19.97 -12.11
C ALA A 415 -15.98 -19.08 -11.53
N LYS A 416 -16.28 -19.24 -10.24
CA LYS A 416 -17.25 -18.39 -9.55
C LYS A 416 -16.77 -16.92 -9.60
N LYS A 417 -17.69 -15.97 -9.81
CA LYS A 417 -17.38 -14.54 -9.85
C LYS A 417 -16.83 -14.05 -8.49
N LEU A 418 -15.80 -13.20 -8.52
CA LEU A 418 -15.19 -12.59 -7.34
C LEU A 418 -16.20 -11.72 -6.59
N LYS A 419 -16.38 -11.96 -5.29
CA LYS A 419 -17.19 -11.14 -4.38
C LYS A 419 -16.25 -10.49 -3.36
N ALA A 420 -15.68 -9.34 -3.70
CA ALA A 420 -14.77 -8.61 -2.82
C ALA A 420 -15.40 -7.29 -2.33
N LYS A 421 -15.34 -7.06 -1.02
CA LYS A 421 -15.83 -5.85 -0.35
C LYS A 421 -14.88 -5.40 0.75
N ILE A 422 -14.62 -4.09 0.81
CA ILE A 422 -13.92 -3.42 1.91
C ILE A 422 -14.91 -2.49 2.61
N ASN A 423 -15.26 -2.78 3.86
CA ASN A 423 -16.23 -1.99 4.63
C ASN A 423 -15.66 -0.60 5.00
N LYS A 424 -14.36 -0.52 5.32
CA LYS A 424 -13.69 0.74 5.67
C LYS A 424 -12.27 0.82 5.12
N LEU A 425 -11.95 1.90 4.41
CA LEU A 425 -10.59 2.28 4.03
C LEU A 425 -10.21 3.58 4.74
N LEU A 426 -9.07 3.59 5.43
CA LEU A 426 -8.53 4.78 6.07
C LEU A 426 -7.00 4.81 5.94
N VAL A 427 -6.48 5.74 5.15
CA VAL A 427 -5.07 6.11 5.13
C VAL A 427 -4.94 7.47 5.83
N LYS A 428 -3.99 7.65 6.74
CA LYS A 428 -3.79 8.93 7.46
C LYS A 428 -2.32 9.14 7.81
N ASN A 429 -2.00 10.35 8.29
CA ASN A 429 -0.64 10.77 8.68
C ASN A 429 0.42 10.49 7.60
N THR A 430 0.01 10.51 6.34
CA THR A 430 0.84 10.11 5.22
C THR A 430 1.49 11.33 4.58
N TYR A 431 2.73 11.19 4.12
CA TYR A 431 3.40 12.22 3.33
C TYR A 431 4.20 11.61 2.18
N ILE A 432 4.35 12.36 1.10
CA ILE A 432 5.24 12.01 0.01
C ILE A 432 6.18 13.18 -0.25
N THR A 433 7.40 12.84 -0.64
CA THR A 433 8.37 13.81 -1.15
C THR A 433 8.67 13.45 -2.60
N ILE A 434 8.66 14.45 -3.46
CA ILE A 434 8.88 14.30 -4.89
C ILE A 434 10.13 15.10 -5.25
N THR A 435 11.03 14.48 -6.00
CA THR A 435 12.17 15.13 -6.63
C THR A 435 12.10 14.88 -8.14
N ASP A 436 11.85 15.94 -8.90
CA ASP A 436 11.77 15.88 -10.35
C ASP A 436 13.07 16.38 -10.98
N HIS A 437 13.79 15.47 -11.65
CA HIS A 437 15.04 15.72 -12.38
C HIS A 437 14.84 15.89 -13.89
N THR A 438 13.59 15.87 -14.38
CA THR A 438 13.27 16.01 -15.81
C THR A 438 13.52 17.44 -16.33
N ILE A 439 13.43 18.44 -15.46
CA ILE A 439 13.60 19.85 -15.79
C ILE A 439 15.04 20.35 -15.52
N ILE A 440 15.39 21.52 -16.07
CA ILE A 440 16.74 22.10 -16.01
C ILE A 440 17.32 22.23 -14.58
N ARG A 441 16.46 22.45 -13.58
CA ARG A 441 16.83 22.58 -12.17
C ARG A 441 15.91 21.69 -11.35
N PRO A 442 16.43 20.71 -10.58
CA PRO A 442 15.58 19.76 -9.88
C PRO A 442 14.50 20.44 -9.03
N PHE A 443 13.28 19.94 -9.12
CA PHE A 443 12.16 20.41 -8.32
C PHE A 443 11.94 19.47 -7.14
N ASN A 444 11.91 20.02 -5.93
CA ASN A 444 11.69 19.26 -4.70
C ASN A 444 10.41 19.73 -4.05
N TYR A 445 9.51 18.81 -3.71
CA TYR A 445 8.22 19.16 -3.13
C TYR A 445 7.72 18.12 -2.15
N LYS A 446 7.15 18.58 -1.04
CA LYS A 446 6.56 17.72 -0.01
C LYS A 446 5.06 17.92 0.03
N VAL A 447 4.32 16.82 -0.11
CA VAL A 447 2.87 16.77 0.12
C VAL A 447 2.65 16.02 1.43
N SER A 448 1.90 16.62 2.35
CA SER A 448 1.73 16.11 3.72
C SER A 448 0.25 15.91 4.06
N ALA A 449 0.00 15.28 5.21
CA ALA A 449 -1.35 15.04 5.72
C ALA A 449 -2.27 14.37 4.69
N ILE A 450 -1.70 13.48 3.86
CA ILE A 450 -2.45 12.71 2.87
C ILE A 450 -3.38 11.77 3.64
N THR A 451 -4.67 11.89 3.35
CA THR A 451 -5.73 11.09 3.95
C THR A 451 -6.56 10.48 2.83
N VAL A 452 -6.79 9.17 2.87
CA VAL A 452 -7.68 8.46 1.95
C VAL A 452 -8.80 7.83 2.76
N THR A 453 -10.04 8.09 2.40
CA THR A 453 -11.21 7.53 3.08
C THR A 453 -12.18 6.93 2.09
N GLY A 454 -12.69 5.74 2.40
CA GLY A 454 -13.80 5.12 1.69
C GLY A 454 -14.57 4.18 2.59
N GLN A 455 -15.85 3.97 2.26
CA GLN A 455 -16.76 3.09 3.00
C GLN A 455 -17.51 2.21 2.02
N ASN A 456 -17.75 0.96 2.42
CA ASN A 456 -18.48 -0.03 1.61
C ASN A 456 -17.99 -0.10 0.15
N ILE A 457 -16.67 -0.12 -0.03
CA ILE A 457 -16.02 -0.25 -1.33
C ILE A 457 -16.26 -1.68 -1.82
N ASN A 458 -17.16 -1.83 -2.79
CA ASN A 458 -17.34 -3.10 -3.49
C ASN A 458 -16.47 -3.10 -4.74
N TYR A 459 -15.95 -4.27 -5.11
CA TYR A 459 -15.13 -4.40 -6.31
C TYR A 459 -15.93 -4.12 -7.59
N ASP A 460 -17.16 -4.65 -7.66
CA ASP A 460 -17.96 -4.67 -8.89
C ASP A 460 -18.97 -3.53 -9.04
N THR A 461 -19.22 -2.75 -7.99
CA THR A 461 -20.22 -1.66 -8.03
C THR A 461 -19.55 -0.32 -7.77
N PRO A 462 -20.13 0.79 -8.29
CA PRO A 462 -19.60 2.11 -8.03
C PRO A 462 -19.46 2.41 -6.53
N CYS A 463 -18.32 2.95 -6.15
CA CYS A 463 -17.99 3.33 -4.79
C CYS A 463 -17.40 4.73 -4.75
N ASN A 464 -17.45 5.37 -3.58
CA ASN A 464 -16.86 6.69 -3.36
C ASN A 464 -15.56 6.56 -2.57
N VAL A 465 -14.50 7.20 -3.07
CA VAL A 465 -13.23 7.33 -2.37
C VAL A 465 -12.83 8.80 -2.36
N ASN A 466 -12.52 9.33 -1.18
CA ASN A 466 -12.06 10.70 -1.02
C ASN A 466 -10.59 10.71 -0.63
N VAL A 467 -9.83 11.62 -1.25
CA VAL A 467 -8.43 11.89 -0.92
C VAL A 467 -8.32 13.36 -0.52
N ALA A 468 -7.68 13.64 0.61
CA ALA A 468 -7.33 14.99 1.03
C ALA A 468 -5.82 15.07 1.27
N ALA A 469 -5.21 16.21 0.96
CA ALA A 469 -3.80 16.45 1.26
C ALA A 469 -3.54 17.93 1.54
N SER A 470 -2.41 18.21 2.18
CA SER A 470 -1.93 19.56 2.46
C SER A 470 -0.63 19.84 1.72
N PHE A 471 -0.54 21.03 1.16
CA PHE A 471 0.65 21.58 0.55
C PHE A 471 1.32 22.60 1.50
N PRO A 472 2.60 22.95 1.26
CA PRO A 472 3.26 24.02 2.02
C PRO A 472 2.46 25.32 2.01
N GLU A 473 2.64 26.13 3.06
CA GLU A 473 2.09 27.50 3.15
C GLU A 473 0.55 27.58 3.05
N GLY A 474 -0.13 26.52 3.52
CA GLY A 474 -1.60 26.50 3.67
C GLY A 474 -2.36 26.12 2.40
N GLY A 475 -1.68 25.57 1.38
CA GLY A 475 -2.37 24.98 0.24
C GLY A 475 -3.02 23.63 0.59
N SER A 476 -4.06 23.24 -0.14
CA SER A 476 -4.76 21.97 0.08
C SER A 476 -5.24 21.35 -1.22
N LEU A 477 -5.42 20.03 -1.18
CA LEU A 477 -5.98 19.19 -2.24
C LEU A 477 -7.17 18.41 -1.66
N SER A 478 -8.26 18.35 -2.42
CA SER A 478 -9.37 17.44 -2.23
C SER A 478 -9.67 16.76 -3.56
N LEU A 479 -9.68 15.43 -3.57
CA LEU A 479 -10.09 14.61 -4.70
C LEU A 479 -11.25 13.72 -4.26
N LYS A 480 -12.31 13.68 -5.07
CA LYS A 480 -13.44 12.77 -4.91
C LYS A 480 -13.49 11.87 -6.14
N TYR A 481 -13.43 10.57 -5.92
CA TYR A 481 -13.57 9.54 -6.94
C TYR A 481 -14.92 8.85 -6.77
N HIS A 482 -15.61 8.62 -7.89
CA HIS A 482 -16.81 7.79 -7.97
C HIS A 482 -16.69 6.82 -9.15
N GLY A 483 -16.71 5.53 -8.89
CA GLY A 483 -16.59 4.51 -9.95
C GLY A 483 -16.44 3.09 -9.41
N ALA A 484 -16.54 2.10 -10.29
CA ALA A 484 -16.36 0.69 -9.94
C ALA A 484 -14.88 0.30 -10.08
N LEU A 485 -14.30 -0.38 -9.09
CA LEU A 485 -12.89 -0.77 -9.14
C LEU A 485 -12.60 -1.84 -10.20
N SER A 486 -13.60 -2.64 -10.57
CA SER A 486 -13.51 -3.62 -11.65
C SER A 486 -13.57 -3.01 -13.05
N ASN A 487 -13.98 -1.74 -13.18
CA ASN A 487 -14.05 -1.04 -14.47
C ASN A 487 -13.54 0.39 -14.36
N LEU A 488 -12.24 0.57 -14.56
CA LEU A 488 -11.58 1.88 -14.61
C LEU A 488 -11.73 2.60 -15.95
N ASN A 489 -12.60 2.14 -16.86
CA ASN A 489 -12.88 2.87 -18.10
C ASN A 489 -14.02 3.87 -17.93
N THR A 490 -14.81 3.76 -16.85
CA THR A 490 -15.94 4.64 -16.58
C THR A 490 -15.91 5.08 -15.12
N MET A 491 -15.71 6.38 -14.90
CA MET A 491 -15.57 6.96 -13.57
C MET A 491 -15.78 8.47 -13.61
N ASP A 492 -16.14 9.04 -12.46
CA ASP A 492 -16.15 10.47 -12.22
C ASP A 492 -15.03 10.83 -11.24
N ILE A 493 -14.24 11.84 -11.58
CA ILE A 493 -13.17 12.37 -10.73
C ILE A 493 -13.35 13.87 -10.59
N TYR A 494 -13.54 14.32 -9.36
CA TYR A 494 -13.53 15.72 -9.01
C TYR A 494 -12.24 16.06 -8.25
N ILE A 495 -11.53 17.11 -8.67
CA ILE A 495 -10.28 17.58 -8.07
C ILE A 495 -10.45 19.05 -7.70
N SER A 496 -10.05 19.42 -6.48
CA SER A 496 -10.02 20.78 -5.96
C SER A 496 -8.68 21.05 -5.31
N VAL A 497 -7.98 22.07 -5.79
CA VAL A 497 -6.75 22.59 -5.20
C VAL A 497 -7.02 24.02 -4.78
N LYS A 498 -6.70 24.35 -3.53
CA LYS A 498 -6.87 25.69 -2.99
C LYS A 498 -5.54 26.21 -2.46
N ASN A 499 -5.31 27.50 -2.65
CA ASN A 499 -4.18 28.23 -2.08
C ASN A 499 -2.81 27.58 -2.39
N LEU A 500 -2.62 27.06 -3.61
CA LEU A 500 -1.33 26.51 -4.02
C LEU A 500 -0.34 27.66 -4.26
N VAL A 501 0.70 27.77 -3.45
CA VAL A 501 1.69 28.85 -3.57
C VAL A 501 2.62 28.60 -4.76
N LEU A 502 2.52 29.45 -5.78
CA LEU A 502 3.18 29.25 -7.08
C LEU A 502 4.70 29.45 -7.05
N LYS A 503 5.24 30.14 -6.05
CA LYS A 503 6.69 30.37 -5.93
C LYS A 503 7.48 29.05 -5.84
N HIS A 504 6.89 27.99 -5.29
CA HIS A 504 7.52 26.66 -5.23
C HIS A 504 7.72 26.05 -6.62
N PHE A 505 6.92 26.45 -7.61
CA PHE A 505 6.98 25.97 -8.99
C PHE A 505 7.85 26.87 -9.89
N SER A 506 8.65 27.76 -9.29
CA SER A 506 9.53 28.66 -10.05
C SER A 506 10.50 27.91 -10.96
N ASN A 507 10.95 26.70 -10.59
CA ASN A 507 11.86 25.91 -11.44
C ASN A 507 11.18 25.45 -12.73
N TYR A 508 9.89 25.10 -12.70
CA TYR A 508 9.12 24.81 -13.92
C TYR A 508 8.93 26.06 -14.77
N SER A 509 8.53 27.19 -14.18
CA SER A 509 8.39 28.44 -14.93
C SER A 509 9.70 28.84 -15.60
N LEU A 510 10.82 28.65 -14.90
CA LEU A 510 12.14 28.92 -15.43
C LEU A 510 12.50 28.00 -16.60
N HIS A 511 12.22 26.70 -16.47
CA HIS A 511 12.43 25.71 -17.54
C HIS A 511 11.67 26.06 -18.83
N TYR A 512 10.39 26.40 -18.70
CA TYR A 512 9.55 26.61 -19.87
C TYR A 512 9.58 28.03 -20.44
N THR A 513 9.92 29.04 -19.64
CA THR A 513 9.78 30.46 -20.04
C THR A 513 11.01 31.32 -19.80
N ALA A 514 12.01 30.82 -19.06
CA ALA A 514 13.16 31.56 -18.54
C ALA A 514 12.80 32.67 -17.52
N TYR A 515 11.56 32.72 -17.02
CA TYR A 515 11.15 33.64 -15.95
C TYR A 515 10.83 32.88 -14.66
N PRO A 516 11.46 33.21 -13.51
CA PRO A 516 11.12 32.63 -12.23
C PRO A 516 9.86 33.27 -11.65
N ILE A 517 8.97 32.49 -11.06
CA ILE A 517 7.81 33.00 -10.32
C ILE A 517 8.28 33.47 -8.94
N LYS A 518 7.93 34.71 -8.57
CA LYS A 518 8.29 35.31 -7.27
C LYS A 518 7.17 35.22 -6.24
N ALA A 519 5.93 35.38 -6.67
CA ALA A 519 4.76 35.25 -5.82
C ALA A 519 3.54 34.83 -6.63
N GLY A 520 2.48 34.46 -5.94
CA GLY A 520 1.17 34.12 -6.49
C GLY A 520 0.58 32.88 -5.84
N THR A 521 -0.74 32.80 -5.84
CA THR A 521 -1.48 31.63 -5.37
C THR A 521 -2.43 31.13 -6.44
N LEU A 522 -2.52 29.82 -6.60
CA LEU A 522 -3.40 29.17 -7.56
C LEU A 522 -4.52 28.42 -6.83
N ALA A 523 -5.73 28.57 -7.35
CA ALA A 523 -6.85 27.69 -7.10
C ALA A 523 -7.21 26.98 -8.41
N PHE A 524 -7.51 25.70 -8.32
CA PHE A 524 -7.86 24.86 -9.46
C PHE A 524 -9.01 23.94 -9.07
N ALA A 525 -10.03 23.88 -9.92
CA ALA A 525 -11.07 22.87 -9.78
C ALA A 525 -11.33 22.20 -11.13
N SER A 526 -11.47 20.87 -11.08
CA SER A 526 -11.66 20.02 -12.25
C SER A 526 -12.73 18.99 -11.99
N GLU A 527 -13.75 18.94 -12.85
CA GLU A 527 -14.77 17.89 -12.89
C GLU A 527 -14.54 17.06 -14.15
N ASN A 528 -14.20 15.79 -13.96
CA ASN A 528 -13.84 14.87 -15.02
C ASN A 528 -14.85 13.74 -15.05
N LYS A 529 -15.56 13.62 -16.17
CA LYS A 529 -16.45 12.50 -16.44
C LYS A 529 -15.81 11.64 -17.51
N ILE A 530 -15.54 10.39 -17.18
CA ILE A 530 -14.96 9.41 -18.09
C ILE A 530 -16.02 8.34 -18.33
N VAL A 531 -16.37 8.12 -19.61
CA VAL A 531 -17.27 7.04 -20.03
C VAL A 531 -16.60 6.28 -21.16
N ASP A 532 -16.32 5.00 -20.92
CA ASP A 532 -15.62 4.12 -21.85
C ASP A 532 -14.35 4.77 -22.41
N ARG A 533 -13.53 5.32 -21.50
CA ARG A 533 -12.26 6.01 -21.76
C ARG A 533 -12.36 7.34 -22.52
N ASN A 534 -13.57 7.81 -22.82
CA ASN A 534 -13.79 9.16 -23.33
C ASN A 534 -13.93 10.15 -22.18
N LEU A 535 -13.04 11.13 -22.15
CA LEU A 535 -12.99 12.19 -21.15
C LEU A 535 -13.82 13.39 -21.58
N ASP A 536 -14.70 13.86 -20.69
CA ASP A 536 -15.27 15.21 -20.69
C ASP A 536 -14.85 15.91 -19.40
N SER A 537 -13.93 16.86 -19.52
CA SER A 537 -13.29 17.54 -18.39
C SER A 537 -13.57 19.03 -18.42
N LYS A 538 -14.07 19.56 -17.31
CA LYS A 538 -14.25 20.99 -17.09
C LYS A 538 -13.25 21.48 -16.07
N ASN A 539 -12.39 22.41 -16.48
CA ASN A 539 -11.29 22.89 -15.66
C ASN A 539 -11.40 24.39 -15.47
N THR A 540 -11.28 24.83 -14.22
CA THR A 540 -11.26 26.23 -13.83
C THR A 540 -9.94 26.51 -13.13
N ILE A 541 -9.26 27.56 -13.59
CA ILE A 541 -7.99 27.98 -13.02
C ILE A 541 -8.13 29.44 -12.61
N ASP A 542 -7.83 29.71 -11.35
CA ASP A 542 -7.77 31.04 -10.77
C ASP A 542 -6.37 31.28 -10.22
N ILE A 543 -5.72 32.33 -10.67
CA ILE A 543 -4.39 32.74 -10.20
C ILE A 543 -4.49 34.15 -9.63
N TYR A 544 -4.00 34.33 -8.42
CA TYR A 544 -4.04 35.60 -7.70
C TYR A 544 -2.63 36.13 -7.45
N ASN A 545 -2.44 37.43 -7.64
CA ASN A 545 -1.24 38.16 -7.26
C ASN A 545 0.07 37.55 -7.80
N ILE A 546 0.01 36.97 -9.00
CA ILE A 546 1.19 36.36 -9.61
C ILE A 546 2.21 37.42 -10.01
N THR A 547 3.46 37.21 -9.64
CA THR A 547 4.57 38.07 -10.07
C THR A 547 5.73 37.20 -10.55
N VAL A 548 6.45 37.70 -11.56
CA VAL A 548 7.62 37.03 -12.13
C VAL A 548 8.85 37.92 -12.02
N GLY A 549 10.01 37.29 -11.95
CA GLY A 549 11.31 37.98 -11.94
C GLY A 549 11.71 38.50 -13.32
N ASN A 550 12.98 38.86 -13.45
CA ASN A 550 13.59 39.12 -14.76
C ASN A 550 13.81 37.79 -15.50
N LYS A 551 13.88 37.87 -16.83
CA LYS A 551 14.35 36.76 -17.65
C LYS A 551 15.74 36.38 -17.19
N VAL A 552 16.04 35.09 -17.16
CA VAL A 552 17.40 34.60 -16.88
C VAL A 552 18.02 34.19 -18.21
N ASP A 553 19.11 34.86 -18.60
CA ASP A 553 19.67 34.78 -19.94
C ASP A 553 20.49 33.51 -20.20
N ASP A 554 20.92 32.81 -19.14
CA ASP A 554 21.68 31.55 -19.21
C ASP A 554 20.80 30.32 -19.45
N ILE A 555 19.49 30.51 -19.62
CA ILE A 555 18.51 29.45 -19.79
C ILE A 555 17.87 29.59 -21.16
N ASP A 556 17.96 28.52 -21.94
CA ASP A 556 17.22 28.35 -23.18
C ASP A 556 15.85 27.74 -22.85
N PRO A 557 14.76 28.52 -22.88
CA PRO A 557 13.45 28.03 -22.49
C PRO A 557 12.74 27.34 -23.64
N GLU A 558 11.86 26.38 -23.33
CA GLU A 558 11.04 25.72 -24.36
C GLU A 558 10.11 26.71 -25.11
N TYR A 559 9.66 27.78 -24.43
CA TYR A 559 8.77 28.79 -25.00
C TYR A 559 9.31 30.20 -24.76
N THR A 560 9.45 30.97 -25.85
CA THR A 560 9.72 32.40 -25.76
C THR A 560 8.41 33.16 -25.56
N VAL A 561 8.12 33.53 -24.31
CA VAL A 561 6.89 34.24 -23.94
C VAL A 561 7.20 35.58 -23.25
N PRO A 562 6.49 36.68 -23.57
CA PRO A 562 6.71 37.97 -22.93
C PRO A 562 6.01 38.02 -21.55
N MET A 563 6.47 37.20 -20.59
CA MET A 563 5.76 36.93 -19.33
C MET A 563 5.28 38.18 -18.60
N LYS A 564 6.12 39.22 -18.47
CA LYS A 564 5.74 40.45 -17.76
C LYS A 564 4.54 41.16 -18.42
N ILE A 565 4.57 41.30 -19.75
CA ILE A 565 3.52 41.96 -20.53
C ILE A 565 2.27 41.06 -20.59
N GLY A 566 2.46 39.76 -20.84
CA GLY A 566 1.38 38.79 -20.90
C GLY A 566 0.60 38.73 -19.60
N LEU A 567 1.28 38.66 -18.44
CA LEU A 567 0.63 38.71 -17.14
C LEU A 567 -0.06 40.05 -16.90
N TYR A 568 0.57 41.18 -17.23
CA TYR A 568 -0.03 42.51 -17.05
C TYR A 568 -1.39 42.66 -17.75
N ILE A 569 -1.54 42.07 -18.93
CA ILE A 569 -2.79 42.17 -19.70
C ILE A 569 -3.79 41.08 -19.31
N LEU A 570 -3.33 39.88 -18.92
CA LEU A 570 -4.21 38.79 -18.47
C LEU A 570 -4.83 39.06 -17.09
N LYS A 571 -4.15 39.84 -16.25
CA LYS A 571 -4.66 40.26 -14.95
C LYS A 571 -5.85 41.20 -15.13
N ASP A 572 -6.89 40.95 -14.35
CA ASP A 572 -7.98 41.90 -14.18
C ASP A 572 -7.59 43.04 -13.21
N LYS A 573 -8.56 43.89 -12.90
CA LYS A 573 -8.39 45.05 -11.99
C LYS A 573 -8.04 44.67 -10.55
N ASP A 574 -8.28 43.43 -10.15
CA ASP A 574 -8.05 42.90 -8.81
C ASP A 574 -6.80 41.99 -8.78
N ASP A 575 -5.94 42.09 -9.81
CA ASP A 575 -4.69 41.31 -9.94
C ASP A 575 -4.94 39.78 -10.01
N LYS A 576 -6.12 39.39 -10.52
CA LYS A 576 -6.57 38.01 -10.72
C LYS A 576 -6.52 37.63 -12.20
N ILE A 577 -6.09 36.41 -12.49
CA ILE A 577 -6.18 35.78 -13.81
C ILE A 577 -7.15 34.60 -13.66
N GLN A 578 -8.20 34.59 -14.48
CA GLN A 578 -9.21 33.54 -14.49
C GLN A 578 -9.41 33.03 -15.90
N PHE A 579 -9.38 31.71 -16.09
CA PHE A 579 -9.71 31.10 -17.38
C PHE A 579 -10.18 29.66 -17.21
N ASP A 580 -11.05 29.26 -18.14
CA ASP A 580 -11.68 27.93 -18.16
C ASP A 580 -11.20 27.16 -19.37
N VAL A 581 -10.78 25.91 -19.14
CA VAL A 581 -10.21 25.05 -20.17
C VAL A 581 -11.02 23.76 -20.24
N PRO A 582 -12.06 23.69 -21.09
CA PRO A 582 -12.70 22.43 -21.37
C PRO A 582 -11.72 21.52 -22.11
N VAL A 583 -11.59 20.27 -21.65
CA VAL A 583 -10.75 19.25 -22.30
C VAL A 583 -11.63 18.05 -22.62
N LYS A 584 -11.72 17.69 -23.89
CA LYS A 584 -12.44 16.50 -24.35
C LYS A 584 -11.53 15.66 -25.24
N GLY A 585 -11.63 14.34 -25.12
CA GLY A 585 -10.87 13.41 -25.96
C GLY A 585 -10.88 11.99 -25.44
N ASN A 586 -10.37 11.05 -26.23
CA ASN A 586 -10.21 9.66 -25.83
C ASN A 586 -8.84 9.48 -25.16
N LEU A 587 -8.81 8.81 -24.00
CA LEU A 587 -7.59 8.57 -23.22
C LEU A 587 -6.62 7.56 -23.85
N ASP A 588 -7.06 6.79 -24.85
CA ASP A 588 -6.23 5.85 -25.61
C ASP A 588 -5.61 6.45 -26.88
N ASP A 589 -6.02 7.66 -27.26
CA ASP A 589 -5.46 8.33 -28.42
C ASP A 589 -4.02 8.81 -28.12
N PRO A 590 -2.98 8.33 -28.83
CA PRO A 590 -1.59 8.73 -28.57
C PRO A 590 -1.31 10.21 -28.84
N GLU A 591 -2.12 10.88 -29.68
CA GLU A 591 -2.01 12.33 -29.91
C GLU A 591 -2.67 13.13 -28.78
N PHE A 592 -3.58 12.50 -28.01
CA PHE A 592 -4.24 13.14 -26.89
C PHE A 592 -3.31 13.25 -25.68
N SER A 593 -3.02 14.48 -25.26
CA SER A 593 -2.26 14.75 -24.04
C SER A 593 -2.90 15.89 -23.27
N TYR A 594 -3.50 15.53 -22.13
CA TYR A 594 -4.18 16.46 -21.23
C TYR A 594 -3.30 17.66 -20.84
N GLY A 595 -2.05 17.38 -20.43
CA GLY A 595 -1.09 18.42 -20.04
C GLY A 595 -0.71 19.35 -21.20
N LYS A 596 -0.44 18.80 -22.40
CA LYS A 596 -0.12 19.61 -23.58
C LYS A 596 -1.28 20.54 -23.97
N ILE A 597 -2.53 20.07 -23.87
CA ILE A 597 -3.72 20.87 -24.20
C ILE A 597 -3.82 22.07 -23.24
N ILE A 598 -3.70 21.84 -21.93
CA ILE A 598 -3.76 22.91 -20.93
C ILE A 598 -2.60 23.89 -21.13
N TRP A 599 -1.37 23.39 -21.28
CA TRP A 599 -0.19 24.23 -21.42
C TRP A 599 -0.22 25.09 -22.69
N LYS A 600 -0.59 24.49 -23.84
CA LYS A 600 -0.78 25.22 -25.11
C LYS A 600 -1.84 26.31 -24.98
N THR A 601 -2.91 26.07 -24.22
CA THR A 601 -3.94 27.08 -23.95
C THR A 601 -3.37 28.26 -23.15
N VAL A 602 -2.60 27.99 -22.09
CA VAL A 602 -1.94 29.03 -21.27
C VAL A 602 -0.93 29.84 -22.10
N VAL A 603 -0.07 29.17 -22.87
CA VAL A 603 0.91 29.84 -23.75
C VAL A 603 0.20 30.68 -24.81
N ASN A 604 -0.84 30.15 -25.46
CA ASN A 604 -1.61 30.89 -26.45
C ASN A 604 -2.30 32.12 -25.86
N LEU A 605 -2.79 32.04 -24.62
CA LEU A 605 -3.31 33.20 -23.91
C LEU A 605 -2.22 34.27 -23.74
N LEU A 606 -1.02 33.91 -23.28
CA LEU A 606 0.10 34.84 -23.12
C LEU A 606 0.59 35.45 -24.43
N VAL A 607 0.66 34.64 -25.50
CA VAL A 607 1.13 35.09 -26.83
C VAL A 607 0.07 35.98 -27.49
N LYS A 608 -1.20 35.55 -27.61
CA LYS A 608 -2.26 36.33 -28.27
C LYS A 608 -2.48 37.70 -27.63
N VAL A 609 -2.29 37.75 -26.33
CA VAL A 609 -2.40 38.97 -25.53
C VAL A 609 -1.28 39.98 -25.83
N ALA A 610 -0.09 39.52 -26.23
CA ALA A 610 1.03 40.38 -26.62
C ALA A 610 0.92 40.95 -28.06
N VAL A 611 -0.05 40.50 -28.86
CA VAL A 611 -0.23 40.92 -30.28
C VAL A 611 -1.53 41.73 -30.50
N SER A 612 -2.26 42.09 -29.43
CA SER A 612 -3.47 42.93 -29.56
C SER A 612 -3.11 44.42 -29.62
N PRO A 613 -3.36 45.15 -30.73
CA PRO A 613 -2.77 46.47 -30.93
C PRO A 613 -3.40 47.64 -30.13
N PHE A 614 -4.40 47.42 -29.27
CA PHE A 614 -5.31 48.53 -28.88
C PHE A 614 -5.63 48.74 -27.39
N ARG A 615 -4.78 48.36 -26.44
CA ARG A 615 -4.94 48.83 -25.03
C ARG A 615 -3.68 49.41 -24.38
N LEU A 616 -2.53 49.29 -25.03
CA LEU A 616 -1.27 49.74 -24.45
C LEU A 616 -1.08 51.26 -24.58
N VAL A 617 -1.41 51.87 -25.73
CA VAL A 617 -1.00 53.26 -26.00
C VAL A 617 -1.79 54.31 -25.18
N GLY A 618 -3.07 54.07 -24.86
CA GLY A 618 -3.87 55.01 -24.08
C GLY A 618 -3.51 55.06 -22.59
N ASN A 619 -3.06 53.95 -22.00
CA ASN A 619 -2.72 53.86 -20.58
C ASN A 619 -1.22 54.01 -20.29
N LEU A 620 -0.33 53.67 -21.23
CA LEU A 620 1.12 53.88 -21.04
C LEU A 620 1.52 55.35 -21.18
N ALA A 621 0.81 56.13 -22.00
CA ALA A 621 1.09 57.55 -22.20
C ALA A 621 0.74 58.44 -20.98
N MET A 622 -0.11 57.97 -20.06
CA MET A 622 -0.42 58.68 -18.80
C MET A 622 0.39 58.18 -17.58
N ALA A 623 1.10 57.06 -17.69
CA ALA A 623 1.78 56.39 -16.57
C ALA A 623 3.31 56.46 -16.63
N GLY A 624 3.86 57.56 -17.18
CA GLY A 624 5.29 57.76 -17.42
C GLY A 624 6.19 57.17 -16.34
N ALA A 625 7.18 56.37 -16.77
CA ALA A 625 8.32 55.81 -16.02
C ALA A 625 8.06 55.21 -14.61
N SER A 626 6.82 55.08 -14.16
CA SER A 626 6.45 54.59 -12.82
C SER A 626 5.89 53.16 -12.87
N ALA A 627 5.69 52.61 -14.07
CA ALA A 627 5.19 51.25 -14.30
C ALA A 627 6.22 50.13 -14.02
N LEU A 628 7.36 50.45 -13.40
CA LEU A 628 8.40 49.48 -13.01
C LEU A 628 8.75 49.47 -11.51
N GLY A 629 7.99 50.15 -10.65
CA GLY A 629 8.29 50.15 -9.22
C GLY A 629 7.10 50.57 -8.38
N PHE A 630 6.49 49.59 -7.71
CA PHE A 630 5.61 49.69 -6.54
C PHE A 630 4.90 51.03 -6.34
N ASP A 631 3.72 51.18 -6.94
CA ASP A 631 2.75 52.21 -6.54
C ASP A 631 1.65 51.56 -5.68
N LEU A 632 1.62 51.93 -4.40
CA LEU A 632 0.52 51.63 -3.47
C LEU A 632 -0.64 52.60 -3.77
N GLY A 633 -1.29 52.47 -4.92
CA GLY A 633 -2.42 53.33 -5.27
C GLY A 633 -3.59 53.17 -4.28
N LYS A 634 -4.01 54.25 -3.62
CA LYS A 634 -5.28 54.43 -2.87
C LYS A 634 -5.73 53.24 -1.99
N ASN A 635 -4.91 52.79 -1.03
CA ASN A 635 -5.08 51.50 -0.34
C ASN A 635 -5.30 51.57 1.19
N ASP A 636 -6.25 52.38 1.70
CA ASP A 636 -6.77 52.24 3.08
C ASP A 636 -7.99 51.29 3.17
N GLU A 637 -8.26 50.51 2.11
CA GLU A 637 -9.51 49.77 1.95
C GLU A 637 -9.30 48.34 1.47
N VAL A 638 -10.02 47.38 2.06
CA VAL A 638 -10.12 45.98 1.61
C VAL A 638 -11.57 45.70 1.20
N LEU A 639 -11.85 45.65 -0.11
CA LEU A 639 -13.19 45.34 -0.61
C LEU A 639 -13.59 43.90 -0.27
N ILE A 640 -14.85 43.69 0.11
CA ILE A 640 -15.38 42.36 0.48
C ILE A 640 -16.72 42.08 -0.19
N ASP A 641 -17.11 40.80 -0.26
CA ASP A 641 -18.50 40.40 -0.45
C ASP A 641 -19.15 40.25 0.94
N ALA A 642 -20.16 41.06 1.23
CA ALA A 642 -20.86 40.97 2.52
C ALA A 642 -21.70 39.69 2.66
N ASN A 643 -21.93 38.96 1.56
CA ASN A 643 -22.67 37.69 1.49
C ASN A 643 -21.78 36.44 1.69
N THR A 644 -20.49 36.58 1.99
CA THR A 644 -19.59 35.45 2.30
C THR A 644 -19.00 35.59 3.70
N GLU A 645 -18.75 34.49 4.40
CA GLU A 645 -18.07 34.52 5.72
C GLU A 645 -16.55 34.52 5.61
N THR A 646 -16.03 34.15 4.44
CA THR A 646 -14.61 33.95 4.18
C THR A 646 -14.06 35.05 3.29
N PHE A 647 -12.78 35.36 3.50
CA PHE A 647 -12.03 36.25 2.62
C PHE A 647 -11.37 35.46 1.49
N THR A 648 -11.18 36.12 0.36
CA THR A 648 -10.32 35.62 -0.73
C THR A 648 -8.85 35.75 -0.34
N SER A 649 -7.97 35.00 -1.02
CA SER A 649 -6.52 35.12 -0.82
C SER A 649 -6.02 36.56 -1.03
N GLU A 650 -6.59 37.26 -2.01
CA GLU A 650 -6.28 38.66 -2.31
C GLU A 650 -6.60 39.59 -1.13
N GLN A 651 -7.79 39.42 -0.53
CA GLN A 651 -8.22 40.26 0.59
C GLN A 651 -7.34 40.03 1.82
N TYR A 652 -6.95 38.78 2.09
CA TYR A 652 -5.99 38.48 3.16
C TYR A 652 -4.62 39.09 2.88
N ALA A 653 -4.08 38.92 1.67
CA ALA A 653 -2.78 39.47 1.31
C ALA A 653 -2.76 41.01 1.44
N LYS A 654 -3.82 41.67 0.98
CA LYS A 654 -3.98 43.13 1.10
C LYS A 654 -4.03 43.58 2.56
N ALA A 655 -4.83 42.91 3.39
CA ALA A 655 -4.94 43.22 4.80
C ALA A 655 -3.64 42.95 5.58
N ILE A 656 -2.94 41.85 5.29
CA ILE A 656 -1.64 41.52 5.89
C ILE A 656 -0.61 42.60 5.54
N LYS A 657 -0.53 43.02 4.28
CA LYS A 657 0.41 44.06 3.84
C LYS A 657 0.22 45.39 4.60
N MET A 658 -1.02 45.75 4.94
CA MET A 658 -1.30 46.94 5.75
C MET A 658 -0.72 46.87 7.16
N THR A 659 -0.48 45.67 7.70
CA THR A 659 0.11 45.48 9.04
C THR A 659 1.62 45.72 9.09
N GLU A 660 2.31 45.75 7.94
CA GLU A 660 3.76 46.00 7.87
C GLU A 660 4.14 47.39 8.41
N MET A 661 3.20 48.35 8.42
CA MET A 661 3.43 49.69 8.97
C MET A 661 3.71 49.65 10.49
N ILE A 662 3.08 48.71 11.22
CA ILE A 662 3.34 48.52 12.66
C ILE A 662 4.76 48.00 12.93
N GLN A 663 5.35 47.27 11.99
CA GLN A 663 6.74 46.83 12.11
C GLN A 663 7.73 47.99 11.94
N LYS A 664 7.35 49.01 11.17
CA LYS A 664 8.16 50.22 10.96
C LYS A 664 8.02 51.23 12.09
N ASP A 665 6.84 51.33 12.69
CA ASP A 665 6.57 52.15 13.87
C ASP A 665 5.67 51.39 14.86
N PRO A 666 6.24 50.84 15.95
CA PRO A 666 5.50 50.10 16.96
C PRO A 666 4.44 50.91 17.73
N ASN A 667 4.45 52.25 17.64
CA ASN A 667 3.47 53.12 18.33
C ASN A 667 2.16 53.28 17.55
N LEU A 668 2.06 52.75 16.33
CA LEU A 668 0.84 52.84 15.52
C LEU A 668 -0.24 51.87 15.99
N MET A 669 -1.50 52.33 16.01
CA MET A 669 -2.70 51.51 16.16
C MET A 669 -3.47 51.45 14.84
N LEU A 670 -3.73 50.24 14.35
CA LEU A 670 -4.58 50.01 13.17
C LEU A 670 -5.98 49.59 13.58
N THR A 671 -7.00 50.23 13.01
CA THR A 671 -8.41 49.81 13.16
C THR A 671 -9.02 49.48 11.80
N PHE A 672 -9.32 48.20 11.58
CA PHE A 672 -10.06 47.72 10.42
C PHE A 672 -11.55 47.77 10.73
N THR A 673 -12.28 48.70 10.11
CA THR A 673 -13.72 48.89 10.29
C THR A 673 -14.49 48.37 9.08
N GLN A 674 -15.31 47.35 9.30
CA GLN A 674 -16.17 46.76 8.27
C GLN A 674 -17.39 47.64 7.99
N TYR A 675 -17.59 48.00 6.72
CA TYR A 675 -18.75 48.72 6.22
C TYR A 675 -19.50 47.87 5.17
N TYR A 676 -20.82 47.85 5.28
CA TYR A 676 -21.73 47.26 4.29
C TYR A 676 -23.13 47.86 4.47
N ASN A 677 -23.98 47.76 3.45
CA ASN A 677 -25.38 48.19 3.55
C ASN A 677 -26.29 46.97 3.83
N PRO A 678 -26.85 46.81 5.05
CA PRO A 678 -27.58 45.59 5.41
C PRO A 678 -28.80 45.33 4.53
N ARG A 679 -29.50 46.38 4.06
CA ARG A 679 -30.69 46.23 3.21
C ARG A 679 -30.32 45.80 1.80
N LYS A 680 -29.28 46.40 1.23
CA LYS A 680 -28.78 46.04 -0.10
C LYS A 680 -28.23 44.62 -0.10
N THR A 681 -27.40 44.29 0.90
CA THR A 681 -26.82 42.96 1.05
C THR A 681 -27.89 41.88 1.25
N ALA A 682 -28.97 42.13 2.01
CA ALA A 682 -30.05 41.17 2.16
C ALA A 682 -30.79 40.88 0.85
N LYS A 683 -31.00 41.90 0.00
CA LYS A 683 -31.59 41.71 -1.33
C LYS A 683 -30.67 40.89 -2.24
N GLU A 684 -29.38 41.19 -2.25
CA GLU A 684 -28.37 40.46 -3.03
C GLU A 684 -28.27 39.00 -2.57
N TYR A 685 -28.26 38.76 -1.24
CA TYR A 685 -28.28 37.42 -0.68
C TYR A 685 -29.52 36.63 -1.08
N LYS A 686 -30.69 37.26 -1.04
CA LYS A 686 -31.95 36.62 -1.45
C LYS A 686 -31.87 36.15 -2.91
N VAL A 687 -31.38 37.00 -3.81
CA VAL A 687 -31.17 36.62 -5.21
C VAL A 687 -30.16 35.48 -5.32
N LYS A 688 -29.03 35.56 -4.59
CA LYS A 688 -28.00 34.51 -4.58
C LYS A 688 -28.55 33.16 -4.10
N GLN A 689 -29.33 33.13 -3.01
CA GLN A 689 -29.96 31.90 -2.52
C GLN A 689 -30.99 31.35 -3.49
N LEU A 690 -31.83 32.20 -4.09
CA LEU A 690 -32.76 31.76 -5.12
C LEU A 690 -32.04 31.16 -6.33
N LYS A 691 -30.90 31.72 -6.74
CA LYS A 691 -30.07 31.13 -7.82
C LYS A 691 -29.49 29.78 -7.40
N ILE A 692 -29.01 29.66 -6.16
CA ILE A 692 -28.51 28.40 -5.59
C ILE A 692 -29.61 27.33 -5.60
N ASP A 693 -30.78 27.64 -5.06
CA ASP A 693 -31.90 26.69 -4.94
C ASP A 693 -32.44 26.30 -6.32
N PHE A 694 -32.58 27.28 -7.22
CA PHE A 694 -32.92 27.04 -8.63
C PHE A 694 -31.91 26.11 -9.31
N TYR A 695 -30.61 26.36 -9.13
CA TYR A 695 -29.57 25.52 -9.71
C TYR A 695 -29.59 24.10 -9.15
N LYS A 696 -29.74 23.93 -7.82
CA LYS A 696 -29.85 22.62 -7.19
C LYS A 696 -31.04 21.83 -7.73
N GLN A 697 -32.20 22.47 -7.89
CA GLN A 697 -33.38 21.84 -8.47
C GLN A 697 -33.16 21.45 -9.93
N LYS A 698 -32.58 22.35 -10.73
CA LYS A 698 -32.31 22.13 -12.16
C LYS A 698 -31.25 21.06 -12.41
N SER A 699 -30.21 21.00 -11.57
CA SER A 699 -29.09 20.06 -11.70
C SER A 699 -29.29 18.77 -10.92
N ASN A 700 -30.36 18.66 -10.12
CA ASN A 700 -30.60 17.57 -9.18
C ASN A 700 -29.40 17.30 -8.25
N LYS A 701 -28.68 18.36 -7.86
CA LYS A 701 -27.53 18.30 -6.94
C LYS A 701 -27.93 18.76 -5.54
N THR A 702 -27.51 18.02 -4.52
CA THR A 702 -27.71 18.39 -3.11
C THR A 702 -26.53 19.21 -2.55
N GLU A 703 -25.31 18.82 -2.91
CA GLU A 703 -24.06 19.54 -2.62
C GLU A 703 -23.54 20.25 -3.87
N LEU A 704 -22.99 21.44 -3.69
CA LEU A 704 -22.42 22.27 -4.75
C LEU A 704 -20.91 22.38 -4.59
N ASN A 705 -20.20 22.34 -5.70
CA ASN A 705 -18.76 22.59 -5.79
C ASN A 705 -18.46 23.97 -6.42
N GLU A 706 -17.18 24.31 -6.54
CA GLU A 706 -16.71 25.60 -7.07
C GLU A 706 -17.15 25.86 -8.51
N LEU A 707 -17.22 24.81 -9.36
CA LEU A 707 -17.73 24.92 -10.73
C LEU A 707 -19.24 25.23 -10.72
N ASP A 708 -19.99 24.59 -9.81
CA ASP A 708 -21.42 24.86 -9.64
C ASP A 708 -21.65 26.30 -9.21
N TYR A 709 -20.88 26.82 -8.26
CA TYR A 709 -20.98 28.21 -7.81
C TYR A 709 -20.66 29.22 -8.92
N ARG A 710 -19.68 28.93 -9.80
CA ARG A 710 -19.43 29.75 -10.99
C ARG A 710 -20.61 29.73 -11.96
N ALA A 711 -21.15 28.56 -12.25
CA ALA A 711 -22.34 28.43 -13.11
C ALA A 711 -23.56 29.16 -12.51
N ILE A 712 -23.69 29.18 -11.17
CA ILE A 712 -24.73 29.92 -10.44
C ILE A 712 -24.55 31.44 -10.60
N GLU A 713 -23.32 31.94 -10.53
CA GLU A 713 -23.04 33.37 -10.72
C GLU A 713 -23.37 33.84 -12.15
N GLU A 714 -23.18 32.97 -13.14
CA GLU A 714 -23.50 33.22 -14.55
C GLU A 714 -25.01 33.22 -14.87
N ILE A 715 -25.87 32.73 -13.97
CA ILE A 715 -27.33 32.74 -14.19
C ILE A 715 -27.80 34.19 -14.29
N GLU A 716 -28.27 34.61 -15.46
CA GLU A 716 -28.82 35.94 -15.63
C GLU A 716 -30.16 36.10 -14.90
N GLU A 717 -30.33 37.20 -14.16
CA GLU A 717 -31.60 37.51 -13.48
C GLU A 717 -32.78 37.71 -14.46
N LYS A 718 -32.49 37.89 -15.75
CA LYS A 718 -33.48 38.02 -16.80
C LYS A 718 -33.94 36.68 -17.37
N ASP A 719 -33.27 35.59 -17.04
CA ASP A 719 -33.59 34.24 -17.49
C ASP A 719 -35.06 33.88 -17.18
N LYS A 720 -35.73 33.26 -18.15
CA LYS A 720 -37.18 33.02 -18.08
C LYS A 720 -37.52 31.98 -17.01
N GLU A 721 -36.72 30.92 -16.90
CA GLU A 721 -36.94 29.84 -15.92
C GLU A 721 -36.64 30.36 -14.51
N PHE A 722 -35.54 31.09 -14.34
CA PHE A 722 -35.18 31.69 -13.07
C PHE A 722 -36.23 32.71 -12.59
N LYS A 723 -36.78 33.54 -13.48
CA LYS A 723 -37.86 34.48 -13.13
C LYS A 723 -39.14 33.79 -12.66
N ALA A 724 -39.52 32.69 -13.31
CA ALA A 724 -40.67 31.89 -12.88
C ALA A 724 -40.43 31.32 -11.47
N TYR A 725 -39.22 30.79 -11.23
CA TYR A 725 -38.83 30.25 -9.94
C TYR A 725 -38.87 31.30 -8.81
N VAL A 726 -38.31 32.49 -9.06
CA VAL A 726 -38.33 33.62 -8.11
C VAL A 726 -39.77 34.04 -7.77
N LYS A 727 -40.68 34.03 -8.74
CA LYS A 727 -42.09 34.42 -8.51
C LYS A 727 -42.79 33.50 -7.51
N GLU A 728 -42.44 32.22 -7.50
CA GLU A 728 -43.04 31.19 -6.65
C GLU A 728 -42.36 31.09 -5.27
N HIS A 729 -41.05 31.35 -5.17
CA HIS A 729 -40.26 31.04 -3.96
C HIS A 729 -39.71 32.27 -3.20
N SER A 730 -40.04 33.50 -3.61
CA SER A 730 -39.41 34.72 -3.06
C SER A 730 -39.96 35.21 -1.71
N ALA A 731 -41.00 34.62 -1.13
CA ALA A 731 -41.74 35.23 -0.01
C ALA A 731 -41.05 35.14 1.37
N GLU A 732 -40.01 34.31 1.57
CA GLU A 732 -39.61 33.91 2.95
C GLU A 732 -38.23 34.37 3.45
N ILE A 733 -37.38 35.00 2.62
CA ILE A 733 -35.93 35.09 2.92
C ILE A 733 -35.48 36.36 3.69
N ASP A 734 -36.24 37.47 3.65
CA ASP A 734 -35.67 38.82 3.86
C ASP A 734 -35.44 39.24 5.34
N LYS A 735 -36.43 39.06 6.24
CA LYS A 735 -36.39 39.71 7.58
C LYS A 735 -35.48 39.01 8.59
N ASN A 736 -35.42 37.68 8.56
CA ASN A 736 -34.59 36.89 9.49
C ASN A 736 -33.10 36.96 9.14
N TYR A 737 -32.76 36.96 7.84
CA TYR A 737 -31.38 37.12 7.38
C TYR A 737 -30.80 38.48 7.81
N MET A 738 -31.58 39.56 7.69
CA MET A 738 -31.20 40.91 8.14
C MET A 738 -30.92 41.03 9.64
N MET A 739 -31.69 40.36 10.50
CA MET A 739 -31.60 40.56 11.95
C MET A 739 -30.73 39.53 12.68
N LYS A 740 -30.51 38.34 12.11
CA LYS A 740 -29.77 37.26 12.78
C LYS A 740 -28.51 36.79 12.06
N VAL A 741 -28.52 36.74 10.73
CA VAL A 741 -27.44 36.09 9.97
C VAL A 741 -26.36 37.09 9.57
N LEU A 742 -26.72 38.20 8.93
CA LEU A 742 -25.75 39.22 8.49
C LEU A 742 -24.82 39.74 9.61
N PRO A 743 -25.33 40.09 10.82
CA PRO A 743 -24.45 40.50 11.93
C PRO A 743 -23.51 39.38 12.40
N LYS A 744 -23.95 38.12 12.37
CA LYS A 744 -23.11 36.96 12.72
C LYS A 744 -22.01 36.76 11.69
N MET A 745 -22.33 36.80 10.39
CA MET A 745 -21.34 36.71 9.31
C MET A 745 -20.30 37.83 9.40
N ALA A 746 -20.75 39.06 9.66
CA ALA A 746 -19.85 40.20 9.86
C ALA A 746 -18.93 40.00 11.08
N SER A 747 -19.45 39.46 12.18
CA SER A 747 -18.68 39.14 13.38
C SER A 747 -17.67 38.01 13.13
N GLN A 748 -18.06 36.98 12.37
CA GLN A 748 -17.19 35.87 11.98
C GLN A 748 -16.04 36.36 11.09
N ARG A 749 -16.34 37.16 10.06
CA ARG A 749 -15.29 37.81 9.23
C ARG A 749 -14.33 38.63 10.10
N ASN A 750 -14.82 39.42 11.04
CA ASN A 750 -13.94 40.19 11.93
C ASN A 750 -13.02 39.26 12.75
N ALA A 751 -13.56 38.15 13.27
CA ALA A 751 -12.80 37.18 14.05
C ALA A 751 -11.71 36.49 13.21
N ASP A 752 -12.05 36.08 11.98
CA ASP A 752 -11.12 35.41 11.07
C ASP A 752 -10.02 36.36 10.58
N LEU A 753 -10.38 37.58 10.18
CA LEU A 753 -9.39 38.60 9.82
C LEU A 753 -8.47 38.91 10.99
N LEU A 754 -9.02 39.13 12.19
CA LEU A 754 -8.24 39.40 13.40
C LEU A 754 -7.28 38.25 13.72
N LYS A 755 -7.69 36.99 13.54
CA LYS A 755 -6.85 35.81 13.74
C LYS A 755 -5.67 35.81 12.76
N VAL A 756 -5.90 36.08 11.48
CA VAL A 756 -4.86 36.10 10.45
C VAL A 756 -3.87 37.26 10.65
N LEU A 757 -4.38 38.45 10.97
CA LEU A 757 -3.53 39.63 11.19
C LEU A 757 -2.71 39.51 12.48
N ARG A 758 -3.24 38.89 13.54
CA ARG A 758 -2.48 38.63 14.78
C ARG A 758 -1.37 37.60 14.65
N ALA A 759 -1.41 36.77 13.60
CA ALA A 759 -0.32 35.84 13.31
C ALA A 759 0.89 36.55 12.68
N GLN A 760 0.76 37.82 12.28
CA GLN A 760 1.84 38.58 11.65
C GLN A 760 2.81 39.13 12.71
N PRO A 761 4.12 39.23 12.37
CA PRO A 761 5.13 39.74 13.29
C PRO A 761 4.84 41.19 13.75
N GLY A 762 5.00 41.47 15.04
CA GLY A 762 4.81 42.80 15.63
C GLY A 762 3.37 43.16 16.03
N ILE A 763 2.38 42.32 15.73
CA ILE A 763 0.97 42.57 16.02
C ILE A 763 0.59 42.07 17.41
N THR A 764 -0.05 42.94 18.20
CA THR A 764 -0.49 42.68 19.58
C THR A 764 -1.96 43.06 19.76
N LYS A 765 -2.51 42.78 20.95
CA LYS A 765 -3.87 43.23 21.29
C LYS A 765 -3.99 44.75 21.44
N LYS A 766 -2.87 45.47 21.63
CA LYS A 766 -2.87 46.92 21.88
C LYS A 766 -2.89 47.73 20.59
N ASN A 767 -2.24 47.25 19.53
CA ASN A 767 -2.02 47.99 18.28
C ASN A 767 -2.92 47.55 17.11
N LEU A 768 -3.87 46.63 17.32
CA LEU A 768 -4.81 46.19 16.27
C LEU A 768 -6.25 46.00 16.79
N LYS A 769 -7.21 46.60 16.09
CA LYS A 769 -8.65 46.35 16.24
C LYS A 769 -9.29 45.99 14.90
N VAL A 770 -10.24 45.07 14.95
CA VAL A 770 -11.11 44.72 13.80
C VAL A 770 -12.56 44.80 14.30
N ILE A 771 -13.35 45.70 13.73
CA ILE A 771 -14.71 46.02 14.20
C ILE A 771 -15.67 46.16 13.03
N THR A 772 -16.97 46.17 13.34
CA THR A 772 -18.02 46.54 12.37
C THR A 772 -18.51 47.95 12.66
N ALA A 773 -18.76 48.75 11.62
CA ALA A 773 -19.27 50.09 11.78
C ALA A 773 -20.61 50.12 12.55
N PRO A 774 -20.94 51.22 13.26
CA PRO A 774 -22.20 51.37 13.97
C PRO A 774 -23.42 51.20 13.05
N ARG A 775 -24.54 50.75 13.60
CA ARG A 775 -25.75 50.41 12.84
C ARG A 775 -26.27 51.56 11.96
N ASP A 776 -26.15 52.79 12.43
CA ASP A 776 -26.64 53.98 11.71
C ASP A 776 -25.73 54.32 10.52
N ALA A 777 -24.41 54.12 10.67
CA ALA A 777 -23.45 54.26 9.59
C ALA A 777 -23.67 53.19 8.51
N LEU A 778 -23.91 51.93 8.89
CA LEU A 778 -24.21 50.83 7.96
C LEU A 778 -25.50 51.06 7.18
N ARG A 779 -26.56 51.59 7.82
CA ARG A 779 -27.86 51.83 7.15
C ARG A 779 -27.77 52.85 6.03
N ASN A 780 -26.93 53.87 6.20
CA ASN A 780 -26.78 54.98 5.26
C ASN A 780 -25.60 54.79 4.30
N TYR A 781 -24.82 53.72 4.46
CA TYR A 781 -23.67 53.41 3.63
C TYR A 781 -24.10 53.09 2.19
N LYS A 782 -23.48 53.74 1.20
CA LYS A 782 -23.84 53.60 -0.23
C LYS A 782 -22.76 52.94 -1.08
N ASP A 783 -21.53 52.90 -0.59
CA ASP A 783 -20.38 52.37 -1.33
C ASP A 783 -20.33 50.83 -1.29
N LYS A 784 -19.32 50.25 -1.93
CA LYS A 784 -19.11 48.79 -1.95
C LYS A 784 -18.76 48.30 -0.54
N PRO A 785 -19.18 47.08 -0.14
CA PRO A 785 -18.77 46.52 1.14
C PRO A 785 -17.25 46.39 1.24
N MET A 786 -16.69 46.74 2.39
CA MET A 786 -15.24 46.82 2.58
C MET A 786 -14.84 46.88 4.05
N TYR A 787 -13.56 46.67 4.33
CA TYR A 787 -12.90 47.16 5.54
C TYR A 787 -12.17 48.45 5.23
N LYS A 788 -12.47 49.51 5.99
CA LYS A 788 -11.68 50.74 6.01
C LYS A 788 -10.66 50.68 7.14
N VAL A 789 -9.40 51.00 6.85
CA VAL A 789 -8.31 50.97 7.81
C VAL A 789 -8.01 52.40 8.25
N THR A 790 -8.15 52.67 9.54
CA THR A 790 -7.68 53.93 10.13
C THR A 790 -6.40 53.66 10.92
N VAL A 791 -5.46 54.59 10.84
CA VAL A 791 -4.18 54.57 11.56
C VAL A 791 -4.19 55.69 12.57
N ASP A 792 -4.01 55.35 13.84
CA ASP A 792 -3.85 56.31 14.94
C ASP A 792 -2.47 56.10 15.59
N VAL A 793 -1.93 57.12 16.23
CA VAL A 793 -0.70 56.99 17.06
C VAL A 793 -1.13 56.82 18.52
N GLN A 794 -0.58 55.82 19.22
CA GLN A 794 -0.86 55.59 20.65
C GLN A 794 -0.05 56.48 21.58
#